data_AF-A0A813GK90-F1
#
_entry.id   AF-A0A813GK90-F1
#
_cell.length_a   1.000
_cell.length_b   1.000
_cell.length_c   1.000
_cell.angle_alpha   90.00
_cell.angle_beta   90.00
_cell.angle_gamma   90.00
#
_symmetry.space_group_name_H-M   'P 1'
#
loop_
_entity.id
_entity.type
_entity.pdbx_description
1 polymer ?
#
loop_
_entity_poly.entity_id
_entity_poly.type
_entity_poly.pdbx_seq_one_letter_code
_entity_poly.pdbx_strand_id
1 'polypeptide(L)'
;MGVFCCWLAASQLPSARSHACRESGARLPEENGPESKSCATSGNALIQRARAVSKQADQHLELQANMQSIRVQGLHQTSNLVAGSGSHIKIVTYNLYWWNVANNNRWNDLHNRIREEGPFDLIGFQECENVESILKGSGLLYNFDSFQGPNKPNSNPAPLAWDRTAFSKIGGPGYVSVGSDRYGERIMTWVRLRHVASGVNVFFANHHGPLGDCGNGLGDRLVRGVIDSKGSDDIAFMTGDFNCGTGTASMNKIKALLTGGIDGGIDQILTTGVTVSGGRKDGWPSDHPLVQGTFSLEDATSGTKSNVYEKVSATSGNALIQRARAVSKQADQHLELQANMQSIRVQGLHQTSNLVAGSGSHIKIVTYNLYWWNVANNNRWNDLHNRIREEGPFDLIGFQECENVESILKGSGLLYNFDSFQGPNKPNSNPAPLAWDRTAFSKIGGPGYVSVGSDRYGERIMTWVRLRHVASGVNVFFANHHGPLGDCGNGLGDRLVRGVIDNKGSEDIAFMTGDFNCGTGTASMNKIKALLTGGIDGGIDQILTTGVTVSGGRKDGWPSDHPLVQGTFSLTGETSGTKSNVYEKVSGVGAWGGWCTCPDGQRYNVGDKNDGCEQGSSSLACVGGVPGECVKEVDSSRDGMKVTCATDGPISTPAPSTTTTASTTTTASTTTTASTTTLASTTATTTTVTSTAIFEMVDGGTNRVCRGASSSDNQHEYYSLFRTQSIDECRARCIGTSNCTGIEYSVDAQGGRCEVWTRPAGIGATAVAPGYTCLRYGLPATAGTDDARFESVGKGIDEACRGASALDNAASYYIMHGSVPSLSSCKAFCVAEPRCKGIEFAAGSGRCEVWVRQGGIQAVAPLPGYTCLSYAATPSKQCADFDAWPNVDSVTCSNCRALVLTAPYEGRCDNYCNSFGHVCTAAAEEQDENCKVKYSAQCGESIRNTSDMLCTCQLPG
;
A
#
# COMPACT_ATOMS: atom_id res chain seq x y z
N MET A 1 10.90 66.18 -23.76
CA MET A 1 11.59 65.89 -25.05
C MET A 1 11.31 64.42 -25.40
N GLY A 2 11.47 64.00 -26.66
CA GLY A 2 10.91 62.74 -27.20
C GLY A 2 11.59 61.43 -26.74
N VAL A 3 11.36 60.26 -27.34
CA VAL A 3 10.49 59.84 -28.49
C VAL A 3 10.54 58.28 -28.54
N PHE A 4 9.53 57.47 -28.91
CA PHE A 4 8.10 57.66 -29.21
C PHE A 4 7.31 56.35 -28.88
N CYS A 5 6.20 56.04 -29.56
CA CYS A 5 5.35 54.85 -29.35
C CYS A 5 4.66 54.36 -30.66
N CYS A 6 3.77 53.35 -30.53
CA CYS A 6 2.67 52.95 -31.44
C CYS A 6 2.99 51.86 -32.52
N TRP A 7 2.04 51.01 -32.96
CA TRP A 7 0.58 50.96 -32.69
C TRP A 7 -0.08 49.57 -32.86
N LEU A 8 -1.40 49.50 -32.57
CA LEU A 8 -2.29 48.34 -32.72
C LEU A 8 -3.56 48.76 -33.50
N ALA A 9 -3.86 48.12 -34.64
CA ALA A 9 -5.13 48.18 -35.40
C ALA A 9 -5.00 47.31 -36.67
N ALA A 10 -6.05 46.91 -37.42
CA ALA A 10 -7.45 46.57 -37.13
C ALA A 10 -8.05 45.94 -38.42
N SER A 11 -9.22 45.33 -38.33
CA SER A 11 -9.92 44.66 -39.44
C SER A 11 -10.19 45.51 -40.70
N GLN A 12 -9.97 44.95 -41.90
CA GLN A 12 -10.97 44.88 -43.00
C GLN A 12 -10.45 44.12 -44.24
N LEU A 13 -11.32 43.31 -44.85
CA LEU A 13 -11.25 42.89 -46.27
C LEU A 13 -12.24 43.77 -47.05
N PRO A 14 -11.96 44.14 -48.31
CA PRO A 14 -12.59 43.38 -49.39
C PRO A 14 -11.84 43.32 -50.75
N SER A 15 -12.30 42.39 -51.58
CA SER A 15 -12.26 42.37 -53.05
C SER A 15 -10.91 42.14 -53.75
N ALA A 16 -10.92 41.24 -54.74
CA ALA A 16 -9.81 40.98 -55.65
C ALA A 16 -10.08 41.59 -57.04
N ARG A 17 -9.04 42.12 -57.67
CA ARG A 17 -8.92 42.32 -59.12
C ARG A 17 -7.46 42.61 -59.50
N SER A 18 -6.89 41.81 -60.38
CA SER A 18 -5.69 42.16 -61.16
C SER A 18 -5.94 41.76 -62.62
N HIS A 19 -5.47 42.58 -63.56
CA HIS A 19 -5.83 42.49 -64.98
C HIS A 19 -4.80 41.70 -65.81
N ALA A 20 -5.22 41.34 -67.03
CA ALA A 20 -4.45 40.53 -67.97
C ALA A 20 -3.30 41.27 -68.68
N CYS A 21 -2.48 40.50 -69.39
CA CYS A 21 -1.29 40.89 -70.14
C CYS A 21 -1.53 41.86 -71.30
N ARG A 22 -0.47 42.60 -71.72
CA ARG A 22 0.11 42.50 -73.09
C ARG A 22 1.43 43.28 -73.29
N GLU A 23 2.26 42.74 -74.20
CA GLU A 23 3.12 43.38 -75.24
C GLU A 23 3.73 44.79 -75.01
N SER A 24 4.99 45.11 -75.38
CA SER A 24 6.10 44.43 -76.11
C SER A 24 7.44 45.15 -75.77
N GLY A 25 8.66 44.78 -76.21
CA GLY A 25 9.17 43.68 -77.05
C GLY A 25 10.13 44.18 -78.16
N ALA A 26 11.45 44.00 -78.05
CA ALA A 26 12.45 44.62 -78.95
C ALA A 26 13.62 43.70 -79.39
N ARG A 27 13.62 43.34 -80.68
CA ARG A 27 14.70 42.98 -81.64
C ARG A 27 15.88 42.04 -81.26
N LEU A 28 16.09 41.08 -82.19
CA LEU A 28 17.13 40.03 -82.32
C LEU A 28 18.51 40.60 -82.78
N PRO A 29 19.63 39.83 -82.85
CA PRO A 29 19.73 38.36 -83.11
C PRO A 29 20.90 37.61 -82.39
N GLU A 30 21.43 36.40 -82.74
CA GLU A 30 21.26 35.42 -83.85
C GLU A 30 21.72 33.97 -83.41
N GLU A 31 21.49 32.95 -84.27
CA GLU A 31 22.21 31.65 -84.45
C GLU A 31 22.28 30.53 -83.36
N ASN A 32 21.90 29.31 -83.80
CA ASN A 32 22.38 27.95 -83.46
C ASN A 32 22.08 27.27 -82.09
N GLY A 33 21.01 26.46 -82.08
CA GLY A 33 20.79 25.34 -81.16
C GLY A 33 19.37 24.76 -81.22
N PRO A 34 19.12 23.54 -81.73
CA PRO A 34 17.76 23.08 -82.01
C PRO A 34 16.98 22.58 -80.79
N GLU A 35 15.73 23.04 -80.66
CA GLU A 35 14.72 22.52 -79.74
C GLU A 35 14.41 21.03 -80.02
N SER A 36 14.36 20.18 -78.99
CA SER A 36 13.25 19.97 -78.04
C SER A 36 12.06 19.17 -78.58
N LYS A 37 11.65 18.17 -77.80
CA LYS A 37 10.32 17.53 -77.92
C LYS A 37 9.74 17.30 -76.53
N SER A 38 8.48 17.72 -76.39
CA SER A 38 7.52 17.21 -75.41
C SER A 38 7.79 17.50 -73.92
N CYS A 39 7.34 18.67 -73.47
CA CYS A 39 7.08 18.95 -72.05
C CYS A 39 5.84 18.17 -71.52
N ALA A 40 5.83 16.84 -71.65
CA ALA A 40 4.73 15.98 -71.18
C ALA A 40 4.97 15.38 -69.78
N THR A 41 6.23 15.21 -69.37
CA THR A 41 6.62 14.58 -68.10
C THR A 41 6.49 15.51 -66.88
N SER A 42 6.77 16.80 -67.04
CA SER A 42 6.83 17.75 -65.91
C SER A 42 5.46 18.11 -65.32
N GLY A 43 4.40 18.14 -66.15
CA GLY A 43 3.05 18.50 -65.70
C GLY A 43 2.45 17.48 -64.73
N ASN A 44 2.60 16.19 -65.03
CA ASN A 44 2.06 15.12 -64.18
C ASN A 44 2.75 15.05 -62.80
N ALA A 45 4.05 15.36 -62.72
CA ALA A 45 4.78 15.40 -61.45
C ALA A 45 4.27 16.51 -60.50
N LEU A 46 3.95 17.68 -61.04
CA LEU A 46 3.35 18.78 -60.27
C LEU A 46 1.90 18.48 -59.85
N ILE A 47 1.09 17.91 -60.75
CA ILE A 47 -0.31 17.55 -60.45
C ILE A 47 -0.40 16.44 -59.38
N GLN A 48 0.49 15.44 -59.40
CA GLN A 48 0.52 14.42 -58.35
C GLN A 48 0.99 14.97 -57.00
N ARG A 49 2.01 15.85 -56.98
CA ARG A 49 2.41 16.54 -55.72
C ARG A 49 1.29 17.42 -55.17
N ALA A 50 0.59 18.18 -56.01
CA ALA A 50 -0.55 18.99 -55.59
C ALA A 50 -1.70 18.15 -55.01
N ARG A 51 -2.00 16.98 -55.60
CA ARG A 51 -3.02 16.06 -55.07
C ARG A 51 -2.61 15.39 -53.76
N ALA A 52 -1.33 15.08 -53.58
CA ALA A 52 -0.81 14.56 -52.31
C ALA A 52 -0.93 15.60 -51.18
N VAL A 53 -0.50 16.85 -51.45
CA VAL A 53 -0.60 17.96 -50.48
C VAL A 53 -2.06 18.32 -50.17
N SER A 54 -2.96 18.33 -51.15
CA SER A 54 -4.40 18.53 -50.91
C SER A 54 -4.95 17.47 -49.96
N LYS A 55 -4.74 16.18 -50.26
CA LYS A 55 -5.27 15.10 -49.44
C LYS A 55 -4.72 15.11 -48.00
N GLN A 56 -3.49 15.58 -47.82
CA GLN A 56 -2.86 15.78 -46.52
C GLN A 56 -3.40 17.02 -45.77
N ALA A 57 -3.82 18.07 -46.49
CA ALA A 57 -4.49 19.24 -45.92
C ALA A 57 -5.95 18.96 -45.55
N ASP A 58 -6.67 18.19 -46.36
CA ASP A 58 -8.05 17.78 -46.10
C ASP A 58 -8.15 16.95 -44.79
N GLN A 59 -7.24 15.99 -44.61
CA GLN A 59 -7.09 15.24 -43.35
C GLN A 59 -6.72 16.14 -42.16
N HIS A 60 -5.99 17.24 -42.39
CA HIS A 60 -5.59 18.18 -41.34
C HIS A 60 -6.75 19.09 -40.90
N LEU A 61 -7.69 19.42 -41.80
CA LEU A 61 -8.94 20.11 -41.43
C LEU A 61 -9.89 19.17 -40.67
N GLU A 62 -10.00 17.90 -41.05
CA GLU A 62 -10.83 16.93 -40.33
C GLU A 62 -10.33 16.67 -38.89
N LEU A 63 -9.01 16.63 -38.68
CA LEU A 63 -8.44 16.62 -37.32
C LEU A 63 -8.73 17.91 -36.54
N GLN A 64 -8.59 19.09 -37.18
CA GLN A 64 -8.83 20.37 -36.50
C GLN A 64 -10.32 20.60 -36.15
N ALA A 65 -11.25 20.15 -36.98
CA ALA A 65 -12.67 20.16 -36.69
C ALA A 65 -13.02 19.27 -35.49
N ASN A 66 -12.49 18.03 -35.46
CA ASN A 66 -12.69 17.12 -34.33
C ASN A 66 -12.05 17.65 -33.03
N MET A 67 -10.86 18.26 -33.10
CA MET A 67 -10.24 18.93 -31.94
C MET A 67 -11.09 20.08 -31.39
N GLN A 68 -11.83 20.82 -32.22
CA GLN A 68 -12.74 21.87 -31.74
C GLN A 68 -14.06 21.31 -31.19
N SER A 69 -14.60 20.24 -31.77
CA SER A 69 -15.77 19.53 -31.24
C SER A 69 -15.54 19.01 -29.80
N ILE A 70 -14.41 18.32 -29.59
CA ILE A 70 -13.99 17.83 -28.27
C ILE A 70 -13.83 18.98 -27.26
N ARG A 71 -13.40 20.17 -27.71
CA ARG A 71 -13.13 21.33 -26.85
C ARG A 71 -14.39 22.01 -26.29
N VAL A 72 -15.57 21.77 -26.86
CA VAL A 72 -16.85 22.34 -26.35
C VAL A 72 -17.54 21.40 -25.36
N GLN A 73 -17.40 20.07 -25.53
CA GLN A 73 -17.93 19.11 -24.53
C GLN A 73 -17.02 19.01 -23.29
N GLY A 74 -15.70 19.23 -23.43
CA GLY A 74 -14.73 19.18 -22.33
C GLY A 74 -14.79 20.34 -21.31
N LEU A 75 -15.71 21.30 -21.44
CA LEU A 75 -15.78 22.50 -20.58
C LEU A 75 -17.07 22.62 -19.73
N HIS A 76 -17.90 21.57 -19.67
CA HIS A 76 -19.12 21.55 -18.86
C HIS A 76 -19.21 20.41 -17.83
N GLN A 77 -18.08 19.76 -17.50
CA GLN A 77 -18.00 18.77 -16.40
C GLN A 77 -16.93 19.07 -15.33
N THR A 78 -16.23 20.19 -15.40
CA THR A 78 -15.20 20.59 -14.41
C THR A 78 -15.79 21.37 -13.22
N SER A 79 -16.85 20.84 -12.59
CA SER A 79 -17.49 21.46 -11.42
C SER A 79 -18.32 20.51 -10.54
N ASN A 80 -17.82 19.29 -10.28
CA ASN A 80 -18.26 18.44 -9.15
C ASN A 80 -17.27 17.29 -8.84
N LEU A 81 -15.96 17.58 -8.80
CA LEU A 81 -14.93 16.62 -8.38
C LEU A 81 -14.46 16.93 -6.96
N VAL A 82 -14.68 15.99 -6.03
CA VAL A 82 -14.16 16.04 -4.65
C VAL A 82 -13.66 14.64 -4.26
N ALA A 83 -12.33 14.52 -4.09
CA ALA A 83 -11.56 13.39 -3.53
C ALA A 83 -11.68 12.00 -4.20
N GLY A 84 -10.54 11.35 -4.48
CA GLY A 84 -10.52 9.93 -4.90
C GLY A 84 -9.16 9.36 -5.31
N SER A 85 -8.52 9.91 -6.35
CA SER A 85 -7.45 9.21 -7.11
C SER A 85 -6.00 9.45 -6.64
N GLY A 86 -5.76 9.50 -5.32
CA GLY A 86 -4.57 10.18 -4.78
C GLY A 86 -3.26 9.40 -4.63
N SER A 87 -3.18 8.10 -4.95
CA SER A 87 -2.11 7.22 -4.44
C SER A 87 -1.24 6.46 -5.45
N HIS A 88 -1.57 6.45 -6.74
CA HIS A 88 -0.87 5.64 -7.73
C HIS A 88 -0.15 6.51 -8.76
N ILE A 89 1.08 6.13 -9.13
CA ILE A 89 1.93 6.84 -10.09
C ILE A 89 2.47 5.90 -11.17
N LYS A 90 2.75 6.45 -12.34
CA LYS A 90 3.41 5.77 -13.47
C LYS A 90 4.83 6.26 -13.67
N ILE A 91 5.74 5.31 -13.83
CA ILE A 91 7.17 5.57 -14.04
C ILE A 91 7.63 4.83 -15.29
N VAL A 92 8.49 5.48 -16.08
CA VAL A 92 9.11 4.90 -17.28
C VAL A 92 10.61 5.16 -17.31
N THR A 93 11.37 4.16 -17.77
CA THR A 93 12.78 4.29 -18.19
C THR A 93 12.90 4.04 -19.69
N TYR A 94 13.72 4.83 -20.37
CA TYR A 94 13.89 4.72 -21.82
C TYR A 94 15.26 5.27 -22.28
N ASN A 95 16.13 4.37 -22.75
CA ASN A 95 17.33 4.76 -23.48
C ASN A 95 16.92 5.22 -24.88
N LEU A 96 17.22 6.47 -25.24
CA LEU A 96 16.73 7.11 -26.46
C LEU A 96 17.58 6.85 -27.70
N TYR A 97 18.76 6.23 -27.54
CA TYR A 97 19.73 5.98 -28.61
C TYR A 97 20.06 7.25 -29.43
N TRP A 98 20.41 8.32 -28.71
CA TRP A 98 20.41 9.71 -29.16
C TRP A 98 21.05 9.95 -30.52
N TRP A 99 22.28 9.45 -30.68
CA TRP A 99 23.10 9.70 -31.85
C TRP A 99 22.53 9.00 -33.10
N ASN A 100 21.89 7.84 -32.92
CA ASN A 100 21.20 7.12 -34.00
C ASN A 100 19.89 7.81 -34.38
N VAL A 101 19.10 8.26 -33.41
CA VAL A 101 17.89 9.08 -33.65
C VAL A 101 18.24 10.38 -34.39
N ALA A 102 19.30 11.07 -33.96
CA ALA A 102 19.81 12.28 -34.60
C ALA A 102 20.26 12.03 -36.04
N ASN A 103 21.18 11.07 -36.25
CA ASN A 103 21.76 10.77 -37.57
C ASN A 103 20.73 10.26 -38.58
N ASN A 104 19.63 9.63 -38.13
CA ASN A 104 18.55 9.16 -38.97
C ASN A 104 17.33 10.11 -39.00
N ASN A 105 17.38 11.26 -38.32
CA ASN A 105 16.29 12.23 -38.20
C ASN A 105 14.96 11.64 -37.66
N ARG A 106 15.02 10.69 -36.72
CA ARG A 106 13.85 9.95 -36.17
C ARG A 106 13.16 10.66 -34.98
N TRP A 107 13.33 11.97 -34.86
CA TRP A 107 12.81 12.74 -33.73
C TRP A 107 11.29 12.62 -33.57
N ASN A 108 10.54 12.66 -34.68
CA ASN A 108 9.08 12.51 -34.65
C ASN A 108 8.65 11.12 -34.17
N ASP A 109 9.37 10.08 -34.57
CA ASP A 109 9.12 8.69 -34.15
C ASP A 109 9.34 8.54 -32.63
N LEU A 110 10.43 9.11 -32.11
CA LEU A 110 10.76 9.10 -30.68
C LEU A 110 9.71 9.85 -29.85
N HIS A 111 9.27 11.03 -30.31
CA HIS A 111 8.22 11.82 -29.66
C HIS A 111 6.84 11.15 -29.75
N ASN A 112 6.56 10.39 -30.81
CA ASN A 112 5.34 9.59 -30.92
C ASN A 112 5.34 8.45 -29.91
N ARG A 113 6.45 7.69 -29.80
CA ARG A 113 6.58 6.59 -28.81
C ARG A 113 6.28 7.06 -27.38
N ILE A 114 6.82 8.21 -26.99
CA ILE A 114 6.63 8.78 -25.64
C ILE A 114 5.17 9.23 -25.42
N ARG A 115 4.47 9.71 -26.46
CA ARG A 115 3.02 10.01 -26.38
C ARG A 115 2.15 8.77 -26.28
N GLU A 116 2.42 7.77 -27.11
CA GLU A 116 1.58 6.57 -27.29
C GLU A 116 1.57 5.66 -26.05
N GLU A 117 2.68 5.63 -25.31
CA GLU A 117 2.83 4.79 -24.11
C GLU A 117 2.43 5.49 -22.80
N GLY A 118 2.17 6.81 -22.84
CA GLY A 118 1.82 7.64 -21.68
C GLY A 118 0.33 7.64 -21.29
N PRO A 119 -0.11 8.57 -20.42
CA PRO A 119 0.71 9.52 -19.65
C PRO A 119 1.59 8.80 -18.62
N PHE A 120 2.59 9.53 -18.13
CA PHE A 120 3.51 9.14 -17.04
C PHE A 120 3.53 10.26 -16.00
N ASP A 121 4.04 9.99 -14.80
CA ASP A 121 4.26 11.00 -13.76
C ASP A 121 5.75 11.23 -13.52
N LEU A 122 6.58 10.20 -13.69
CA LEU A 122 8.04 10.23 -13.56
C LEU A 122 8.73 9.55 -14.76
N ILE A 123 9.80 10.16 -15.28
CA ILE A 123 10.52 9.68 -16.48
C ILE A 123 12.04 9.72 -16.25
N GLY A 124 12.71 8.60 -16.50
CA GLY A 124 14.17 8.50 -16.59
C GLY A 124 14.61 8.24 -18.03
N PHE A 125 15.53 9.04 -18.56
CA PHE A 125 16.09 8.84 -19.89
C PHE A 125 17.57 8.47 -19.84
N GLN A 126 18.03 7.64 -20.78
CA GLN A 126 19.45 7.38 -21.01
C GLN A 126 19.79 7.72 -22.46
N GLU A 127 21.05 8.09 -22.72
CA GLU A 127 21.44 8.80 -23.95
C GLU A 127 20.47 9.96 -24.27
N CYS A 128 20.46 11.00 -23.44
CA CYS A 128 19.58 12.15 -23.64
C CYS A 128 20.34 13.45 -23.39
N GLU A 129 20.92 14.02 -24.45
CA GLU A 129 21.77 15.23 -24.35
C GLU A 129 20.95 16.53 -24.18
N ASN A 130 19.64 16.50 -24.47
CA ASN A 130 18.72 17.62 -24.23
C ASN A 130 17.31 17.10 -23.88
N VAL A 131 17.02 16.95 -22.59
CA VAL A 131 15.73 16.48 -22.06
C VAL A 131 14.58 17.46 -22.33
N GLU A 132 14.83 18.77 -22.32
CA GLU A 132 13.81 19.79 -22.60
C GLU A 132 13.26 19.65 -24.02
N SER A 133 14.13 19.38 -25.00
CA SER A 133 13.77 19.12 -26.39
C SER A 133 12.85 17.90 -26.53
N ILE A 134 13.12 16.83 -25.79
CA ILE A 134 12.28 15.61 -25.77
C ILE A 134 10.92 15.89 -25.14
N LEU A 135 10.87 16.58 -24.00
CA LEU A 135 9.61 16.98 -23.37
C LEU A 135 8.79 17.91 -24.28
N LYS A 136 9.45 18.85 -24.96
CA LYS A 136 8.83 19.78 -25.90
C LYS A 136 8.26 19.06 -27.12
N GLY A 137 9.06 18.20 -27.75
CA GLY A 137 8.67 17.44 -28.93
C GLY A 137 7.59 16.40 -28.63
N SER A 138 7.57 15.84 -27.42
CA SER A 138 6.54 14.91 -26.94
C SER A 138 5.23 15.61 -26.54
N GLY A 139 5.29 16.89 -26.14
CA GLY A 139 4.14 17.68 -25.68
C GLY A 139 3.99 17.75 -24.16
N LEU A 140 4.99 17.31 -23.40
CA LEU A 140 5.01 17.21 -21.94
C LEU A 140 5.55 18.47 -21.24
N LEU A 141 6.31 19.32 -21.93
CA LEU A 141 7.06 20.47 -21.36
C LEU A 141 6.22 21.44 -20.50
N TYR A 142 4.92 21.58 -20.77
CA TYR A 142 4.06 22.46 -20.00
C TYR A 142 3.76 21.92 -18.59
N ASN A 143 3.58 20.60 -18.45
CA ASN A 143 3.37 19.98 -17.15
C ASN A 143 4.69 19.61 -16.46
N PHE A 144 5.70 19.18 -17.22
CA PHE A 144 6.91 18.57 -16.67
C PHE A 144 8.01 19.57 -16.32
N ASP A 145 8.64 19.36 -15.17
CA ASP A 145 10.01 19.80 -14.87
C ASP A 145 11.02 18.71 -15.29
N SER A 146 12.31 19.08 -15.34
CA SER A 146 13.39 18.14 -15.62
C SER A 146 14.73 18.54 -15.01
N PHE A 147 15.65 17.58 -14.96
CA PHE A 147 17.05 17.79 -14.61
C PHE A 147 17.97 17.10 -15.61
N GLN A 148 18.77 17.90 -16.32
CA GLN A 148 19.68 17.38 -17.35
C GLN A 148 20.89 16.61 -16.78
N GLY A 149 21.36 16.98 -15.58
CA GLY A 149 22.60 16.45 -14.99
C GLY A 149 23.86 16.77 -15.81
N PRO A 150 25.02 16.21 -15.41
CA PRO A 150 26.22 16.19 -16.24
C PRO A 150 25.98 15.52 -17.59
N ASN A 151 26.67 16.01 -18.62
CA ASN A 151 26.38 15.71 -20.02
C ASN A 151 27.69 15.56 -20.82
N LYS A 152 27.56 15.22 -22.11
CA LYS A 152 28.69 15.14 -23.04
C LYS A 152 29.43 16.49 -23.16
N PRO A 153 30.75 16.50 -23.37
CA PRO A 153 31.61 15.34 -23.62
C PRO A 153 32.07 14.57 -22.37
N ASN A 154 31.93 15.14 -21.17
CA ASN A 154 32.62 14.63 -19.97
C ASN A 154 31.93 13.42 -19.32
N SER A 155 30.59 13.43 -19.28
CA SER A 155 29.78 12.41 -18.63
C SER A 155 28.71 11.87 -19.58
N ASN A 156 28.27 10.63 -19.37
CA ASN A 156 27.17 10.05 -20.13
C ASN A 156 25.83 10.51 -19.52
N PRO A 157 24.96 11.21 -20.28
CA PRO A 157 23.74 11.77 -19.72
C PRO A 157 22.75 10.68 -19.28
N ALA A 158 22.12 10.94 -18.14
CA ALA A 158 21.03 10.15 -17.55
C ALA A 158 19.98 11.08 -16.90
N PRO A 159 19.30 11.97 -17.65
CA PRO A 159 18.44 13.00 -17.07
C PRO A 159 17.09 12.47 -16.54
N LEU A 160 16.45 13.29 -15.72
CA LEU A 160 15.16 13.03 -15.06
C LEU A 160 14.10 14.02 -15.55
N ALA A 161 12.84 13.61 -15.54
CA ALA A 161 11.69 14.50 -15.65
C ALA A 161 10.52 14.05 -14.75
N TRP A 162 9.72 14.99 -14.25
CA TRP A 162 8.56 14.73 -13.38
C TRP A 162 7.41 15.71 -13.66
N ASP A 163 6.17 15.25 -13.56
CA ASP A 163 4.98 16.10 -13.74
C ASP A 163 4.77 17.00 -12.50
N ARG A 164 4.80 18.33 -12.70
CA ARG A 164 4.62 19.34 -11.64
C ARG A 164 3.20 19.37 -11.04
N THR A 165 2.22 18.78 -11.72
CA THR A 165 0.84 18.68 -11.23
C THR A 165 0.67 17.50 -10.27
N ALA A 166 1.46 16.43 -10.45
CA ALA A 166 1.53 15.29 -9.54
C ALA A 166 2.56 15.49 -8.41
N PHE A 167 3.66 16.22 -8.65
CA PHE A 167 4.79 16.33 -7.73
C PHE A 167 5.28 17.77 -7.51
N SER A 168 5.42 18.16 -6.24
CA SER A 168 6.27 19.28 -5.84
C SER A 168 7.69 18.79 -5.53
N LYS A 169 8.71 19.63 -5.78
CA LYS A 169 10.12 19.28 -5.48
C LYS A 169 10.49 19.68 -4.05
N ILE A 170 11.03 18.74 -3.27
CA ILE A 170 11.45 18.94 -1.87
C ILE A 170 12.97 18.76 -1.63
N GLY A 171 13.74 18.36 -2.64
CA GLY A 171 15.20 18.27 -2.51
C GLY A 171 15.92 18.00 -3.82
N GLY A 172 17.16 18.47 -3.92
CA GLY A 172 17.93 18.43 -5.15
C GLY A 172 17.32 19.32 -6.26
N PRO A 173 17.41 18.92 -7.55
CA PRO A 173 18.03 17.69 -8.04
C PRO A 173 19.55 17.67 -7.84
N GLY A 174 20.16 16.49 -7.97
CA GLY A 174 21.60 16.27 -7.84
C GLY A 174 22.09 15.09 -8.68
N TYR A 175 23.37 14.77 -8.56
CA TYR A 175 23.95 13.57 -9.17
C TYR A 175 25.08 13.00 -8.33
N VAL A 176 25.41 11.73 -8.57
CA VAL A 176 26.54 11.00 -7.99
C VAL A 176 27.34 10.37 -9.12
N SER A 177 28.67 10.49 -9.07
CA SER A 177 29.58 9.76 -9.96
C SER A 177 29.71 8.32 -9.47
N VAL A 178 29.35 7.34 -10.32
CA VAL A 178 29.25 5.93 -9.94
C VAL A 178 30.13 5.01 -10.80
N GLY A 179 30.95 5.57 -11.69
CA GLY A 179 31.97 4.87 -12.45
C GLY A 179 32.43 5.66 -13.67
N SER A 180 33.22 5.02 -14.52
CA SER A 180 33.59 5.53 -15.85
C SER A 180 33.88 4.37 -16.79
N ASP A 181 33.75 4.60 -18.09
CA ASP A 181 34.21 3.69 -19.14
C ASP A 181 34.76 4.47 -20.34
N ARG A 182 34.98 3.78 -21.47
CA ARG A 182 35.54 4.37 -22.71
C ARG A 182 34.70 5.50 -23.32
N TYR A 183 33.46 5.72 -22.88
CA TYR A 183 32.58 6.81 -23.31
C TYR A 183 32.46 7.97 -22.30
N GLY A 184 33.22 7.93 -21.20
CA GLY A 184 33.29 8.99 -20.18
C GLY A 184 32.79 8.55 -18.81
N GLU A 185 32.50 9.53 -17.95
CA GLU A 185 31.94 9.29 -16.62
C GLU A 185 30.53 8.67 -16.69
N ARG A 186 30.19 7.85 -15.69
CA ARG A 186 28.89 7.20 -15.52
C ARG A 186 28.26 7.67 -14.22
N ILE A 187 27.03 8.18 -14.32
CA ILE A 187 26.36 8.92 -13.25
C ILE A 187 25.05 8.26 -12.84
N MET A 188 24.63 8.54 -11.61
CA MET A 188 23.23 8.44 -11.17
C MET A 188 22.74 9.85 -10.86
N THR A 189 21.73 10.33 -11.58
CA THR A 189 21.02 11.57 -11.22
C THR A 189 19.92 11.27 -10.22
N TRP A 190 19.49 12.26 -9.44
CA TRP A 190 18.38 12.10 -8.49
C TRP A 190 17.64 13.41 -8.22
N VAL A 191 16.40 13.29 -7.74
CA VAL A 191 15.57 14.37 -7.21
C VAL A 191 14.71 13.83 -6.06
N ARG A 192 14.44 14.65 -5.03
CA ARG A 192 13.44 14.36 -4.00
C ARG A 192 12.18 15.17 -4.28
N LEU A 193 11.06 14.47 -4.33
CA LEU A 193 9.73 14.99 -4.67
C LEU A 193 8.75 14.69 -3.54
N ARG A 194 7.64 15.41 -3.50
CA ARG A 194 6.48 15.10 -2.65
C ARG A 194 5.25 15.01 -3.54
N HIS A 195 4.58 13.87 -3.48
CA HIS A 195 3.38 13.65 -4.28
C HIS A 195 2.25 14.54 -3.74
N VAL A 196 1.67 15.39 -4.60
CA VAL A 196 0.74 16.45 -4.21
C VAL A 196 -0.55 15.86 -3.64
N ALA A 197 -1.02 14.74 -4.16
CA ALA A 197 -2.31 14.16 -3.78
C ALA A 197 -2.27 13.24 -2.54
N SER A 198 -1.13 12.61 -2.23
CA SER A 198 -0.97 11.78 -1.02
C SER A 198 -0.09 12.41 0.07
N GLY A 199 0.66 13.47 -0.25
CA GLY A 199 1.61 14.10 0.66
C GLY A 199 2.87 13.26 0.94
N VAL A 200 3.05 12.13 0.25
CA VAL A 200 4.15 11.16 0.44
C VAL A 200 5.43 11.63 -0.24
N ASN A 201 6.57 11.44 0.43
CA ASN A 201 7.89 11.78 -0.11
C ASN A 201 8.41 10.67 -1.02
N VAL A 202 8.98 11.06 -2.14
CA VAL A 202 9.49 10.17 -3.19
C VAL A 202 10.92 10.58 -3.55
N PHE A 203 11.85 9.63 -3.43
CA PHE A 203 13.19 9.77 -4.00
C PHE A 203 13.18 9.16 -5.40
N PHE A 204 13.41 9.96 -6.44
CA PHE A 204 13.45 9.49 -7.82
C PHE A 204 14.85 9.66 -8.40
N ALA A 205 15.47 8.55 -8.79
CA ALA A 205 16.79 8.49 -9.39
C ALA A 205 16.77 7.85 -10.78
N ASN A 206 17.78 8.18 -11.58
CA ASN A 206 18.00 7.60 -12.90
C ASN A 206 19.49 7.36 -13.15
N HIS A 207 19.80 6.27 -13.86
CA HIS A 207 21.17 5.80 -14.06
C HIS A 207 21.43 5.39 -15.52
N HIS A 208 22.66 5.59 -15.97
CA HIS A 208 23.20 5.04 -17.21
C HIS A 208 24.55 4.38 -16.90
N GLY A 209 24.57 3.05 -16.91
CA GLY A 209 25.63 2.22 -16.33
C GLY A 209 26.93 2.12 -17.15
N PRO A 210 28.04 1.73 -16.50
CA PRO A 210 29.31 1.44 -17.18
C PRO A 210 29.25 0.13 -17.97
N LEU A 211 29.82 0.14 -19.17
CA LEU A 211 29.95 -1.05 -20.00
C LEU A 211 30.99 -2.01 -19.42
N GLY A 212 30.52 -3.09 -18.78
CA GLY A 212 31.34 -4.21 -18.33
C GLY A 212 31.75 -4.21 -16.85
N ASP A 213 31.48 -3.15 -16.07
CA ASP A 213 31.56 -3.20 -14.60
C ASP A 213 30.19 -3.53 -14.00
N CYS A 214 29.89 -4.82 -13.85
CA CYS A 214 28.76 -5.30 -13.06
C CYS A 214 29.21 -5.88 -11.71
N GLY A 215 30.32 -5.37 -11.17
CA GLY A 215 30.95 -5.85 -9.95
C GLY A 215 30.30 -5.30 -8.67
N ASN A 216 30.69 -5.89 -7.54
CA ASN A 216 30.31 -5.41 -6.21
C ASN A 216 30.59 -3.92 -6.02
N GLY A 217 31.71 -3.42 -6.56
CA GLY A 217 32.12 -2.02 -6.44
C GLY A 217 31.18 -1.02 -7.11
N LEU A 218 30.54 -1.36 -8.24
CA LEU A 218 29.45 -0.54 -8.78
C LEU A 218 28.24 -0.59 -7.84
N GLY A 219 27.85 -1.79 -7.41
CA GLY A 219 26.74 -1.98 -6.45
C GLY A 219 26.88 -1.13 -5.19
N ASP A 220 28.08 -1.08 -4.59
CA ASP A 220 28.38 -0.25 -3.42
C ASP A 220 28.30 1.26 -3.70
N ARG A 221 28.60 1.71 -4.92
CA ARG A 221 28.48 3.12 -5.33
C ARG A 221 27.03 3.51 -5.62
N LEU A 222 26.23 2.61 -6.21
CA LEU A 222 24.79 2.81 -6.40
C LEU A 222 24.03 2.81 -5.07
N VAL A 223 24.26 1.80 -4.22
CA VAL A 223 23.63 1.70 -2.89
C VAL A 223 23.95 2.92 -2.02
N ARG A 224 25.22 3.35 -1.97
CA ARG A 224 25.61 4.60 -1.29
C ARG A 224 24.93 5.82 -1.93
N GLY A 225 24.96 5.94 -3.25
CA GLY A 225 24.35 7.07 -3.96
C GLY A 225 22.86 7.24 -3.65
N VAL A 226 22.11 6.14 -3.51
CA VAL A 226 20.70 6.16 -3.08
C VAL A 226 20.56 6.51 -1.60
N ILE A 227 21.33 5.87 -0.71
CA ILE A 227 21.23 6.09 0.75
C ILE A 227 21.61 7.52 1.14
N ASP A 228 22.72 8.05 0.61
CA ASP A 228 23.24 9.38 0.93
C ASP A 228 22.35 10.51 0.37
N SER A 229 21.45 10.20 -0.58
CA SER A 229 20.64 11.19 -1.32
C SER A 229 19.13 11.11 -1.03
N LYS A 230 18.62 10.03 -0.42
CA LYS A 230 17.21 9.90 -0.03
C LYS A 230 16.95 10.40 1.39
N GLY A 231 15.72 10.87 1.65
CA GLY A 231 15.22 11.01 3.02
C GLY A 231 14.97 9.64 3.67
N SER A 232 14.95 9.58 5.00
CA SER A 232 14.61 8.37 5.78
C SER A 232 13.38 7.66 5.23
N ASP A 233 12.30 8.43 5.10
CA ASP A 233 10.93 7.95 4.87
C ASP A 233 10.50 8.10 3.39
N ASP A 234 11.45 8.42 2.51
CA ASP A 234 11.20 8.50 1.07
C ASP A 234 10.98 7.09 0.49
N ILE A 235 9.88 6.92 -0.25
CA ILE A 235 9.72 5.80 -1.18
C ILE A 235 10.70 6.03 -2.34
N ALA A 236 11.66 5.12 -2.52
CA ALA A 236 12.68 5.24 -3.54
C ALA A 236 12.24 4.57 -4.84
N PHE A 237 12.50 5.23 -5.98
CA PHE A 237 12.44 4.66 -7.32
C PHE A 237 13.74 4.97 -8.05
N MET A 238 14.32 3.96 -8.71
CA MET A 238 15.54 4.11 -9.50
C MET A 238 15.31 3.51 -10.88
N THR A 239 15.31 4.38 -11.89
CA THR A 239 15.27 4.01 -13.31
C THR A 239 16.70 3.86 -13.86
N GLY A 240 16.84 3.18 -15.00
CA GLY A 240 18.10 3.21 -15.72
C GLY A 240 18.23 2.14 -16.80
N ASP A 241 19.13 2.40 -17.74
CA ASP A 241 19.91 1.35 -18.41
C ASP A 241 21.13 1.08 -17.54
N PHE A 242 21.11 -0.02 -16.80
CA PHE A 242 22.17 -0.39 -15.87
C PHE A 242 23.39 -1.01 -16.59
N ASN A 243 23.27 -1.35 -17.88
CA ASN A 243 24.21 -2.19 -18.64
C ASN A 243 24.55 -3.54 -17.96
N CYS A 244 23.74 -3.94 -16.97
CA CYS A 244 23.97 -5.09 -16.11
C CYS A 244 22.66 -5.87 -15.92
N GLY A 245 22.67 -7.15 -16.29
CA GLY A 245 21.52 -8.04 -16.12
C GLY A 245 21.30 -8.44 -14.66
N THR A 246 20.08 -8.87 -14.34
CA THR A 246 19.73 -9.44 -13.05
C THR A 246 20.56 -10.69 -12.73
N GLY A 247 20.94 -10.85 -11.45
CA GLY A 247 21.87 -11.88 -10.99
C GLY A 247 23.33 -11.43 -10.95
N THR A 248 23.70 -10.33 -11.60
CA THR A 248 25.05 -9.74 -11.49
C THR A 248 25.31 -9.10 -10.12
N ALA A 249 26.58 -8.97 -9.72
CA ALA A 249 26.94 -8.53 -8.37
C ALA A 249 26.52 -7.08 -8.06
N SER A 250 26.60 -6.18 -9.05
CA SER A 250 26.05 -4.82 -8.93
C SER A 250 24.54 -4.82 -8.71
N MET A 251 23.80 -5.55 -9.56
CA MET A 251 22.33 -5.61 -9.50
C MET A 251 21.82 -6.28 -8.23
N ASN A 252 22.47 -7.35 -7.76
CA ASN A 252 22.10 -8.01 -6.51
C ASN A 252 22.26 -7.08 -5.29
N LYS A 253 23.28 -6.21 -5.28
CA LYS A 253 23.46 -5.21 -4.21
C LYS A 253 22.39 -4.13 -4.23
N ILE A 254 22.11 -3.52 -5.39
CA ILE A 254 21.08 -2.46 -5.45
C ILE A 254 19.66 -3.02 -5.26
N LYS A 255 19.36 -4.24 -5.74
CA LYS A 255 18.08 -4.92 -5.48
C LYS A 255 17.89 -5.39 -4.03
N ALA A 256 18.96 -5.47 -3.23
CA ALA A 256 18.83 -5.70 -1.79
C ALA A 256 18.37 -4.44 -1.02
N LEU A 257 18.55 -3.25 -1.60
CA LEU A 257 18.00 -1.99 -1.10
C LEU A 257 16.64 -1.66 -1.75
N LEU A 258 16.52 -1.88 -3.06
CA LEU A 258 15.35 -1.60 -3.88
C LEU A 258 14.71 -2.92 -4.33
N THR A 259 13.93 -3.52 -3.43
CA THR A 259 13.46 -4.91 -3.51
C THR A 259 12.29 -5.14 -4.48
N GLY A 260 11.53 -4.10 -4.82
CA GLY A 260 10.50 -4.12 -5.87
C GLY A 260 11.03 -3.59 -7.20
N GLY A 261 10.21 -3.68 -8.25
CA GLY A 261 10.57 -3.12 -9.56
C GLY A 261 10.01 -3.85 -10.78
N ILE A 262 10.35 -3.32 -11.96
CA ILE A 262 10.11 -3.91 -13.28
C ILE A 262 11.46 -4.27 -13.90
N ASP A 263 11.67 -5.56 -14.15
CA ASP A 263 12.88 -6.08 -14.77
C ASP A 263 12.74 -6.15 -16.29
N GLY A 264 13.42 -5.26 -17.01
CA GLY A 264 13.48 -5.25 -18.47
C GLY A 264 14.73 -5.92 -19.06
N GLY A 265 15.61 -6.49 -18.25
CA GLY A 265 16.91 -7.02 -18.67
C GLY A 265 18.07 -6.15 -18.18
N ILE A 266 18.57 -5.23 -19.03
CA ILE A 266 19.55 -4.21 -18.62
C ILE A 266 18.86 -2.87 -18.29
N ASP A 267 17.78 -2.55 -18.99
CA ASP A 267 16.84 -1.47 -18.67
C ASP A 267 15.90 -1.92 -17.54
N GLN A 268 15.90 -1.23 -16.41
CA GLN A 268 15.10 -1.62 -15.24
C GLN A 268 14.51 -0.41 -14.50
N ILE A 269 13.41 -0.66 -13.79
CA ILE A 269 12.90 0.23 -12.73
C ILE A 269 13.02 -0.55 -11.42
N LEU A 270 13.67 0.01 -10.41
CA LEU A 270 13.83 -0.59 -9.07
C LEU A 270 13.11 0.29 -8.03
N THR A 271 12.59 -0.28 -6.94
CA THR A 271 11.87 0.51 -5.92
C THR A 271 11.83 -0.11 -4.52
N THR A 272 11.60 0.70 -3.48
CA THR A 272 11.12 0.25 -2.16
C THR A 272 9.59 0.22 -2.03
N GLY A 273 8.87 0.82 -2.98
CA GLY A 273 7.40 0.92 -2.99
C GLY A 273 6.71 -0.29 -3.62
N VAL A 274 5.38 -0.31 -3.52
CA VAL A 274 4.58 -1.41 -4.05
C VAL A 274 4.49 -1.31 -5.58
N THR A 275 5.05 -2.30 -6.27
CA THR A 275 4.91 -2.46 -7.73
C THR A 275 3.53 -3.06 -8.02
N VAL A 276 2.71 -2.36 -8.80
CA VAL A 276 1.31 -2.74 -9.09
C VAL A 276 1.20 -3.46 -10.43
N SER A 277 1.85 -2.91 -11.48
CA SER A 277 1.92 -3.53 -12.80
C SER A 277 3.07 -2.93 -13.61
N GLY A 278 3.46 -3.55 -14.73
CA GLY A 278 4.46 -2.99 -15.64
C GLY A 278 5.12 -4.04 -16.54
N GLY A 279 6.06 -3.59 -17.36
CA GLY A 279 6.82 -4.46 -18.25
C GLY A 279 7.58 -3.73 -19.35
N ARG A 280 8.16 -4.53 -20.25
CA ARG A 280 8.83 -4.05 -21.46
C ARG A 280 7.81 -3.74 -22.55
N LYS A 281 8.08 -2.68 -23.31
CA LYS A 281 7.38 -2.26 -24.54
C LYS A 281 8.37 -2.22 -25.69
N ASP A 282 7.83 -2.17 -26.90
CA ASP A 282 8.60 -1.82 -28.08
C ASP A 282 9.18 -0.40 -27.89
N GLY A 283 10.51 -0.29 -27.93
CA GLY A 283 11.23 0.96 -27.76
C GLY A 283 11.67 1.60 -29.08
N TRP A 284 11.28 1.08 -30.24
CA TRP A 284 11.56 1.71 -31.53
C TRP A 284 11.08 3.18 -31.52
N PRO A 285 11.91 4.16 -31.94
CA PRO A 285 13.11 4.06 -32.78
C PRO A 285 14.45 3.73 -32.08
N SER A 286 14.47 3.56 -30.76
CA SER A 286 15.62 3.01 -30.03
C SER A 286 15.79 1.51 -30.32
N ASP A 287 17.00 0.97 -30.09
CA ASP A 287 17.24 -0.48 -30.03
C ASP A 287 17.07 -1.06 -28.61
N HIS A 288 17.00 -0.20 -27.59
CA HIS A 288 16.57 -0.54 -26.24
C HIS A 288 15.04 -0.57 -26.11
N PRO A 289 14.46 -1.41 -25.21
CA PRO A 289 13.05 -1.37 -24.87
C PRO A 289 12.67 -0.08 -24.14
N LEU A 290 11.43 0.38 -24.30
CA LEU A 290 10.81 1.27 -23.31
C LEU A 290 10.30 0.40 -22.17
N VAL A 291 10.63 0.71 -20.91
CA VAL A 291 10.20 -0.10 -19.75
C VAL A 291 9.40 0.79 -18.82
N GLN A 292 8.13 0.44 -18.57
CA GLN A 292 7.21 1.25 -17.75
C GLN A 292 6.51 0.41 -16.67
N GLY A 293 6.06 1.07 -15.60
CA GLY A 293 5.27 0.45 -14.54
C GLY A 293 4.38 1.44 -13.79
N THR A 294 3.36 0.89 -13.13
CA THR A 294 2.49 1.59 -12.19
C THR A 294 2.86 1.15 -10.77
N PHE A 295 2.95 2.10 -9.85
CA PHE A 295 3.40 1.89 -8.48
C PHE A 295 2.45 2.61 -7.51
N SER A 296 2.24 2.04 -6.32
CA SER A 296 1.48 2.69 -5.25
C SER A 296 2.42 3.40 -4.28
N LEU A 297 1.96 4.57 -3.83
CA LEU A 297 2.57 5.40 -2.78
C LEU A 297 1.85 5.26 -1.43
N GLU A 298 0.89 4.34 -1.30
CA GLU A 298 0.27 4.03 0.00
C GLU A 298 1.28 3.40 0.96
N ASP A 299 1.14 3.76 2.23
CA ASP A 299 2.24 3.75 3.21
C ASP A 299 2.55 2.34 3.75
N ALA A 300 3.78 1.88 3.50
CA ALA A 300 4.33 0.62 4.00
C ALA A 300 4.48 0.55 5.54
N THR A 301 4.17 1.62 6.27
CA THR A 301 4.40 1.76 7.72
C THR A 301 3.17 2.18 8.55
N SER A 302 1.99 2.37 7.95
CA SER A 302 0.80 3.00 8.58
C SER A 302 0.03 2.17 9.64
N GLY A 303 0.74 1.50 10.55
CA GLY A 303 0.18 0.78 11.70
C GLY A 303 -0.02 1.65 12.94
N THR A 304 -1.22 2.22 13.11
CA THR A 304 -1.64 3.12 14.21
C THR A 304 -0.96 4.51 14.26
N LYS A 305 -1.63 5.61 14.63
CA LYS A 305 -2.95 5.80 15.25
C LYS A 305 -3.74 6.94 14.58
N SER A 306 -5.07 6.81 14.58
CA SER A 306 -5.93 7.94 14.91
C SER A 306 -7.00 7.47 15.88
N ASN A 307 -7.10 8.15 17.03
CA ASN A 307 -8.19 8.02 18.01
C ASN A 307 -7.99 9.09 19.10
N VAL A 308 -8.63 10.25 18.92
CA VAL A 308 -8.87 11.21 20.00
C VAL A 308 -10.39 11.41 20.05
N TYR A 309 -10.96 11.25 21.24
CA TYR A 309 -12.40 11.27 21.43
C TYR A 309 -12.99 12.67 21.19
N GLU A 310 -14.10 12.71 20.49
CA GLU A 310 -15.02 13.85 20.50
C GLU A 310 -15.49 14.12 21.94
N LYS A 311 -15.57 15.40 22.33
CA LYS A 311 -16.17 15.81 23.60
C LYS A 311 -17.13 16.98 23.40
N VAL A 312 -18.42 16.64 23.33
CA VAL A 312 -19.52 17.58 23.10
C VAL A 312 -19.58 18.66 24.19
N SER A 313 -19.76 19.91 23.76
CA SER A 313 -20.13 21.04 24.61
C SER A 313 -21.00 22.02 23.80
N ALA A 314 -22.31 21.92 23.94
CA ALA A 314 -23.27 22.70 23.14
C ALA A 314 -23.97 23.78 23.98
N THR A 315 -23.89 25.05 23.54
CA THR A 315 -24.89 26.11 23.84
C THR A 315 -24.74 27.30 22.89
N SER A 316 -25.86 27.75 22.32
CA SER A 316 -26.21 29.14 21.91
C SER A 316 -25.24 29.99 21.04
N GLY A 317 -25.67 30.70 20.00
CA GLY A 317 -27.04 30.92 19.48
C GLY A 317 -27.08 31.84 18.25
N ASN A 318 -28.27 32.06 17.68
CA ASN A 318 -28.46 32.67 16.34
C ASN A 318 -28.08 34.16 16.19
N ALA A 319 -27.19 34.46 15.24
CA ALA A 319 -27.11 35.70 14.46
C ALA A 319 -26.13 35.48 13.27
N LEU A 320 -26.38 35.85 12.00
CA LEU A 320 -27.51 36.52 11.34
C LEU A 320 -27.69 35.95 9.92
N ILE A 321 -28.91 35.66 9.51
CA ILE A 321 -29.24 35.49 8.07
C ILE A 321 -29.50 36.87 7.48
N GLN A 322 -28.61 37.37 6.61
CA GLN A 322 -28.94 38.24 5.46
C GLN A 322 -27.72 38.59 4.61
N ARG A 323 -27.96 38.87 3.31
CA ARG A 323 -26.98 39.03 2.20
C ARG A 323 -26.37 37.67 1.78
N ALA A 324 -26.39 37.25 0.50
CA ALA A 324 -26.87 37.92 -0.72
C ALA A 324 -27.76 37.02 -1.61
N ARG A 325 -28.65 37.67 -2.39
CA ARG A 325 -29.39 37.12 -3.54
C ARG A 325 -29.53 38.25 -4.57
N ALA A 326 -29.66 37.88 -5.86
CA ALA A 326 -29.48 38.73 -7.05
C ALA A 326 -28.02 39.22 -7.20
N VAL A 327 -27.44 39.36 -8.40
CA VAL A 327 -27.96 39.36 -9.80
C VAL A 327 -27.20 38.24 -10.56
N SER A 328 -27.68 37.54 -11.60
CA SER A 328 -28.62 37.92 -12.67
C SER A 328 -29.67 36.85 -13.04
N LYS A 329 -30.58 37.22 -13.95
CA LYS A 329 -31.64 36.39 -14.54
C LYS A 329 -31.81 36.79 -16.02
N GLN A 330 -32.42 35.91 -16.82
CA GLN A 330 -32.48 35.88 -18.30
C GLN A 330 -31.25 35.18 -18.93
N ALA A 331 -31.41 34.37 -19.98
CA ALA A 331 -32.62 34.12 -20.79
C ALA A 331 -33.02 32.62 -20.84
N ASP A 332 -34.23 32.31 -20.39
CA ASP A 332 -34.98 31.13 -20.84
C ASP A 332 -35.71 31.49 -22.14
N GLN A 333 -35.37 30.87 -23.28
CA GLN A 333 -36.28 30.68 -24.45
C GLN A 333 -35.60 29.94 -25.62
N HIS A 334 -35.55 28.60 -25.56
CA HIS A 334 -35.66 27.76 -26.78
C HIS A 334 -36.01 26.29 -26.46
N LEU A 335 -37.21 26.04 -25.94
CA LEU A 335 -37.67 24.67 -25.62
C LEU A 335 -39.15 24.49 -26.00
N GLU A 336 -39.42 24.36 -27.30
CA GLU A 336 -40.77 24.03 -27.80
C GLU A 336 -40.73 23.17 -29.08
N LEU A 337 -40.04 22.03 -29.02
CA LEU A 337 -40.15 20.97 -30.04
C LEU A 337 -40.00 19.55 -29.45
N GLN A 338 -40.37 19.36 -28.18
CA GLN A 338 -40.38 18.04 -27.52
C GLN A 338 -41.53 17.84 -26.52
N ALA A 339 -42.63 18.57 -26.69
CA ALA A 339 -43.86 18.41 -25.90
C ALA A 339 -44.89 17.53 -26.62
N ASN A 340 -44.76 16.19 -26.53
CA ASN A 340 -45.89 15.24 -26.57
C ASN A 340 -45.46 13.77 -26.39
N MET A 341 -45.13 13.36 -25.16
CA MET A 341 -45.49 12.02 -24.66
C MET A 341 -45.33 11.93 -23.12
N GLN A 342 -46.25 12.60 -22.39
CA GLN A 342 -46.54 12.26 -21.00
C GLN A 342 -48.03 11.94 -20.82
N SER A 343 -48.31 10.65 -20.60
CA SER A 343 -49.48 10.09 -19.92
C SER A 343 -49.10 8.63 -19.63
N ILE A 344 -49.29 8.05 -18.44
CA ILE A 344 -50.33 8.30 -17.44
C ILE A 344 -49.75 8.70 -16.06
N ARG A 345 -50.58 9.37 -15.25
CA ARG A 345 -50.29 9.90 -13.91
C ARG A 345 -50.36 8.86 -12.78
N VAL A 346 -49.41 8.98 -11.85
CA VAL A 346 -49.61 9.08 -10.37
C VAL A 346 -50.72 8.24 -9.71
N GLN A 347 -50.28 7.29 -8.87
CA GLN A 347 -50.80 7.05 -7.51
C GLN A 347 -49.77 6.18 -6.73
N GLY A 348 -49.25 6.60 -5.57
CA GLY A 348 -49.37 7.90 -4.91
C GLY A 348 -48.22 8.18 -3.94
N LEU A 349 -47.94 9.46 -3.71
CA LEU A 349 -47.03 9.93 -2.65
C LEU A 349 -47.74 9.83 -1.29
N HIS A 350 -47.33 8.89 -0.43
CA HIS A 350 -47.49 9.02 1.04
C HIS A 350 -46.73 7.93 1.80
N GLN A 351 -45.42 8.10 2.00
CA GLN A 351 -44.87 7.99 3.35
C GLN A 351 -43.61 8.83 3.50
N THR A 352 -43.43 9.38 4.70
CA THR A 352 -42.38 10.32 5.05
C THR A 352 -41.17 9.63 5.65
N SER A 353 -39.99 10.24 5.48
CA SER A 353 -38.90 10.21 6.46
C SER A 353 -38.57 8.86 7.10
N ASN A 354 -37.79 8.02 6.41
CA ASN A 354 -36.76 7.18 7.01
C ASN A 354 -35.88 6.54 5.93
N LEU A 355 -34.56 6.79 5.98
CA LEU A 355 -33.46 5.90 5.60
C LEU A 355 -32.13 6.65 5.78
N VAL A 356 -31.73 6.80 7.04
CA VAL A 356 -30.33 6.96 7.42
C VAL A 356 -29.88 5.59 7.96
N ALA A 357 -28.68 5.15 7.57
CA ALA A 357 -28.19 3.77 7.65
C ALA A 357 -28.91 2.77 6.71
N GLY A 358 -28.18 1.78 6.19
CA GLY A 358 -28.78 0.68 5.39
C GLY A 358 -27.92 -0.04 4.34
N SER A 359 -26.71 0.42 3.97
CA SER A 359 -25.93 -0.20 2.86
C SER A 359 -24.51 -0.66 3.19
N GLY A 360 -24.07 -0.59 4.45
CA GLY A 360 -22.70 -0.98 4.86
C GLY A 360 -22.53 -2.47 5.20
N SER A 361 -23.57 -3.29 5.01
CA SER A 361 -23.68 -4.65 5.55
C SER A 361 -23.73 -5.77 4.52
N HIS A 362 -24.04 -5.45 3.25
CA HIS A 362 -24.32 -6.44 2.21
C HIS A 362 -23.27 -6.40 1.09
N ILE A 363 -22.91 -7.58 0.57
CA ILE A 363 -21.97 -7.78 -0.54
C ILE A 363 -22.56 -8.67 -1.62
N LYS A 364 -22.05 -8.52 -2.85
CA LYS A 364 -22.36 -9.36 -4.01
C LYS A 364 -21.17 -10.22 -4.41
N ILE A 365 -21.44 -11.49 -4.65
CA ILE A 365 -20.43 -12.49 -5.04
C ILE A 365 -20.89 -13.20 -6.30
N VAL A 366 -19.97 -13.48 -7.21
CA VAL A 366 -20.22 -14.23 -8.45
C VAL A 366 -19.16 -15.32 -8.68
N THR A 367 -19.59 -16.46 -9.23
CA THR A 367 -18.74 -17.50 -9.82
C THR A 367 -19.05 -17.69 -11.29
N TYR A 368 -18.02 -17.87 -12.13
CA TYR A 368 -18.18 -17.98 -13.58
C TYR A 368 -16.99 -18.70 -14.25
N ASN A 369 -17.21 -19.91 -14.79
CA ASN A 369 -16.25 -20.54 -15.70
C ASN A 369 -16.30 -19.79 -17.04
N LEU A 370 -15.14 -19.32 -17.50
CA LEU A 370 -15.02 -18.48 -18.69
C LEU A 370 -14.98 -19.26 -20.01
N TYR A 371 -14.87 -20.60 -19.98
CA TYR A 371 -14.71 -21.46 -21.15
C TYR A 371 -13.59 -20.95 -22.08
N TRP A 372 -12.44 -20.65 -21.46
CA TRP A 372 -11.43 -19.71 -21.93
C TRP A 372 -10.90 -20.03 -23.33
N TRP A 373 -10.57 -21.30 -23.57
CA TRP A 373 -10.02 -21.77 -24.84
C TRP A 373 -11.02 -21.61 -26.00
N ASN A 374 -12.32 -21.75 -25.74
CA ASN A 374 -13.37 -21.58 -26.73
C ASN A 374 -13.65 -20.09 -27.00
N VAL A 375 -13.65 -19.24 -25.95
CA VAL A 375 -13.71 -17.78 -26.10
C VAL A 375 -12.53 -17.26 -26.92
N ALA A 376 -11.32 -17.75 -26.65
CA ALA A 376 -10.11 -17.43 -27.40
C ALA A 376 -10.22 -17.86 -28.87
N ASN A 377 -10.51 -19.14 -29.14
CA ASN A 377 -10.60 -19.69 -30.50
C ASN A 377 -11.70 -19.04 -31.36
N ASN A 378 -12.76 -18.50 -30.74
CA ASN A 378 -13.84 -17.81 -31.43
C ASN A 378 -13.74 -16.28 -31.35
N ASN A 379 -12.69 -15.72 -30.74
CA ASN A 379 -12.48 -14.29 -30.51
C ASN A 379 -13.65 -13.56 -29.79
N ARG A 380 -14.33 -14.24 -28.85
CA ARG A 380 -15.53 -13.73 -28.14
C ARG A 380 -15.22 -12.88 -26.89
N TRP A 381 -14.06 -12.25 -26.85
CA TRP A 381 -13.61 -11.50 -25.68
C TRP A 381 -14.55 -10.35 -25.33
N ASN A 382 -15.01 -9.59 -26.32
CA ASN A 382 -15.95 -8.48 -26.10
C ASN A 382 -17.30 -8.97 -25.54
N ASP A 383 -17.79 -10.12 -26.00
CA ASP A 383 -19.02 -10.74 -25.51
C ASP A 383 -18.88 -11.15 -24.04
N LEU A 384 -17.74 -11.75 -23.67
CA LEU A 384 -17.43 -12.17 -22.31
C LEU A 384 -17.34 -10.96 -21.36
N HIS A 385 -16.67 -9.90 -21.81
CA HIS A 385 -16.56 -8.65 -21.06
C HIS A 385 -17.91 -7.90 -20.92
N ASN A 386 -18.79 -8.01 -21.91
CA ASN A 386 -20.16 -7.48 -21.83
C ASN A 386 -21.00 -8.27 -20.82
N ARG A 387 -20.98 -9.61 -20.88
CA ARG A 387 -21.68 -10.48 -19.92
C ARG A 387 -21.30 -10.18 -18.47
N ILE A 388 -20.01 -9.94 -18.19
CA ILE A 388 -19.52 -9.56 -16.86
C ILE A 388 -19.96 -8.14 -16.46
N ARG A 389 -19.98 -7.18 -17.38
CA ARG A 389 -20.49 -5.81 -17.13
C ARG A 389 -21.99 -5.79 -16.81
N GLU A 390 -22.79 -6.46 -17.63
CA GLU A 390 -24.27 -6.42 -17.58
C GLU A 390 -24.84 -6.98 -16.27
N GLU A 391 -24.12 -7.91 -15.64
CA GLU A 391 -24.56 -8.62 -14.44
C GLU A 391 -24.05 -7.99 -13.12
N GLY A 392 -23.14 -7.01 -13.21
CA GLY A 392 -22.53 -6.33 -12.06
C GLY A 392 -23.38 -5.19 -11.44
N PRO A 393 -22.80 -4.36 -10.54
CA PRO A 393 -21.48 -4.54 -9.93
C PRO A 393 -21.45 -5.76 -9.01
N PHE A 394 -20.24 -6.21 -8.69
CA PHE A 394 -19.90 -7.27 -7.72
C PHE A 394 -18.88 -6.72 -6.72
N ASP A 395 -18.67 -7.41 -5.61
CA ASP A 395 -17.60 -7.10 -4.65
C ASP A 395 -16.54 -8.22 -4.60
N LEU A 396 -16.93 -9.48 -4.86
CA LEU A 396 -16.06 -10.65 -4.91
C LEU A 396 -16.35 -11.52 -6.15
N ILE A 397 -15.31 -12.00 -6.84
CA ILE A 397 -15.43 -12.80 -8.07
C ILE A 397 -14.51 -14.02 -8.02
N GLY A 398 -15.05 -15.20 -8.32
CA GLY A 398 -14.29 -16.41 -8.64
C GLY A 398 -14.44 -16.78 -10.11
N PHE A 399 -13.32 -16.95 -10.82
CA PHE A 399 -13.34 -17.40 -12.22
C PHE A 399 -12.76 -18.82 -12.36
N GLN A 400 -13.20 -19.57 -13.36
CA GLN A 400 -12.61 -20.87 -13.72
C GLN A 400 -12.20 -20.86 -15.19
N GLU A 401 -11.23 -21.71 -15.55
CA GLU A 401 -10.49 -21.71 -16.83
C GLU A 401 -9.73 -20.42 -17.19
N CYS A 402 -9.83 -19.38 -16.37
CA CYS A 402 -9.26 -18.07 -16.63
C CYS A 402 -7.72 -18.04 -16.54
N GLU A 403 -7.03 -18.17 -17.68
CA GLU A 403 -5.55 -18.16 -17.74
C GLU A 403 -4.93 -16.75 -17.53
N ASN A 404 -5.71 -15.67 -17.67
CA ASN A 404 -5.29 -14.30 -17.33
C ASN A 404 -6.47 -13.48 -16.80
N VAL A 405 -6.59 -13.39 -15.47
CA VAL A 405 -7.65 -12.65 -14.75
C VAL A 405 -7.55 -11.13 -14.92
N GLU A 406 -6.34 -10.58 -15.01
CA GLU A 406 -6.13 -9.13 -15.21
C GLU A 406 -6.74 -8.67 -16.55
N SER A 407 -6.58 -9.47 -17.60
CA SER A 407 -7.17 -9.22 -18.92
C SER A 407 -8.70 -9.14 -18.87
N ILE A 408 -9.33 -10.04 -18.10
CA ILE A 408 -10.80 -10.09 -17.94
C ILE A 408 -11.30 -8.89 -17.12
N LEU A 409 -10.63 -8.56 -16.02
CA LEU A 409 -10.96 -7.38 -15.22
C LEU A 409 -10.76 -6.09 -16.03
N LYS A 410 -9.70 -6.01 -16.84
CA LYS A 410 -9.43 -4.87 -17.73
C LYS A 410 -10.51 -4.75 -18.81
N GLY A 411 -10.77 -5.83 -19.53
CA GLY A 411 -11.74 -5.88 -20.61
C GLY A 411 -13.16 -5.59 -20.14
N SER A 412 -13.51 -6.01 -18.92
CA SER A 412 -14.81 -5.74 -18.27
C SER A 412 -14.90 -4.36 -17.61
N GLY A 413 -13.80 -3.63 -17.45
CA GLY A 413 -13.77 -2.30 -16.80
C GLY A 413 -13.69 -2.34 -15.26
N LEU A 414 -13.40 -3.50 -14.67
CA LEU A 414 -13.30 -3.72 -13.23
C LEU A 414 -11.89 -3.50 -12.66
N LEU A 415 -10.84 -3.56 -13.49
CA LEU A 415 -9.42 -3.56 -13.06
C LEU A 415 -9.02 -2.39 -12.15
N TYR A 416 -9.67 -1.23 -12.26
CA TYR A 416 -9.36 -0.08 -11.40
C TYR A 416 -9.72 -0.36 -9.93
N ASN A 417 -10.93 -0.86 -9.67
CA ASN A 417 -11.37 -1.22 -8.33
C ASN A 417 -10.79 -2.56 -7.87
N PHE A 418 -10.68 -3.54 -8.76
CA PHE A 418 -10.42 -4.93 -8.38
C PHE A 418 -8.94 -5.29 -8.27
N ASP A 419 -8.56 -5.83 -7.11
CA ASP A 419 -7.39 -6.70 -6.95
C ASP A 419 -7.69 -8.10 -7.52
N SER A 420 -6.65 -8.89 -7.76
CA SER A 420 -6.81 -10.30 -8.13
C SER A 420 -5.64 -11.20 -7.73
N PHE A 421 -5.88 -12.51 -7.79
CA PHE A 421 -4.85 -13.53 -7.63
C PHE A 421 -5.03 -14.63 -8.69
N GLN A 422 -4.04 -14.75 -9.57
CA GLN A 422 -4.07 -15.71 -10.69
C GLN A 422 -3.96 -17.18 -10.22
N GLY A 423 -3.23 -17.44 -9.13
CA GLY A 423 -2.89 -18.80 -8.69
C GLY A 423 -2.03 -19.59 -9.69
N PRO A 424 -1.81 -20.89 -9.43
CA PRO A 424 -1.24 -21.81 -10.40
C PRO A 424 -2.06 -21.88 -11.69
N ASN A 425 -1.38 -22.07 -12.81
CA ASN A 425 -1.93 -21.87 -14.15
C ASN A 425 -1.41 -22.92 -15.14
N LYS A 426 -1.89 -22.86 -16.39
CA LYS A 426 -1.44 -23.72 -17.48
C LYS A 426 0.06 -23.53 -17.78
N PRO A 427 0.78 -24.58 -18.21
CA PRO A 427 0.25 -25.91 -18.56
C PRO A 427 0.02 -26.85 -17.37
N ASN A 428 0.56 -26.56 -16.19
CA ASN A 428 0.67 -27.54 -15.09
C ASN A 428 -0.62 -27.70 -14.27
N SER A 429 -1.33 -26.59 -14.03
CA SER A 429 -2.55 -26.56 -13.21
C SER A 429 -3.72 -25.95 -13.98
N ASN A 430 -4.94 -26.33 -13.63
CA ASN A 430 -6.15 -25.72 -14.17
C ASN A 430 -6.45 -24.43 -13.38
N PRO A 431 -6.46 -23.24 -14.00
CA PRO A 431 -6.60 -22.00 -13.26
C PRO A 431 -7.99 -21.85 -12.63
N ALA A 432 -8.01 -21.28 -11.43
CA ALA A 432 -9.19 -20.92 -10.66
C ALA A 432 -8.95 -19.58 -9.91
N PRO A 433 -8.72 -18.45 -10.61
CA PRO A 433 -8.28 -17.21 -9.98
C PRO A 433 -9.40 -16.47 -9.23
N LEU A 434 -8.98 -15.59 -8.31
CA LEU A 434 -9.84 -14.75 -7.49
C LEU A 434 -9.74 -13.28 -7.92
N ALA A 435 -10.79 -12.50 -7.69
CA ALA A 435 -10.74 -11.04 -7.69
C ALA A 435 -11.66 -10.44 -6.61
N TRP A 436 -11.26 -9.30 -6.03
CA TRP A 436 -12.02 -8.59 -4.99
C TRP A 436 -11.94 -7.07 -5.16
N ASP A 437 -13.04 -6.35 -4.90
CA ASP A 437 -13.07 -4.89 -4.95
C ASP A 437 -12.30 -4.30 -3.75
N ARG A 438 -11.25 -3.53 -4.03
CA ARG A 438 -10.37 -2.90 -3.02
C ARG A 438 -11.06 -1.80 -2.22
N THR A 439 -12.16 -1.23 -2.72
CA THR A 439 -12.97 -0.23 -2.01
C THR A 439 -13.89 -0.88 -0.97
N ALA A 440 -14.36 -2.10 -1.25
CA ALA A 440 -15.13 -2.91 -0.30
C ALA A 440 -14.24 -3.70 0.68
N PHE A 441 -13.05 -4.14 0.25
CA PHE A 441 -12.20 -5.07 1.01
C PHE A 441 -10.73 -4.68 1.07
N SER A 442 -10.20 -4.65 2.29
CA SER A 442 -8.75 -4.65 2.56
C SER A 442 -8.22 -6.08 2.73
N LYS A 443 -7.02 -6.39 2.27
CA LYS A 443 -6.43 -7.75 2.40
C LYS A 443 -5.74 -7.92 3.75
N ILE A 444 -6.07 -8.99 4.47
CA ILE A 444 -5.50 -9.33 5.80
C ILE A 444 -4.73 -10.66 5.84
N GLY A 445 -4.71 -11.43 4.75
CA GLY A 445 -3.92 -12.66 4.66
C GLY A 445 -3.92 -13.29 3.27
N GLY A 446 -2.84 -13.99 2.94
CA GLY A 446 -2.62 -14.52 1.59
C GLY A 446 -2.39 -13.41 0.54
N PRO A 447 -2.82 -13.61 -0.72
CA PRO A 447 -3.53 -14.79 -1.23
C PRO A 447 -2.64 -16.04 -1.25
N GLY A 448 -3.26 -17.20 -1.40
CA GLY A 448 -2.60 -18.50 -1.48
C GLY A 448 -3.41 -19.50 -2.30
N TYR A 449 -2.92 -20.74 -2.36
CA TYR A 449 -3.65 -21.86 -2.96
C TYR A 449 -3.36 -23.16 -2.22
N VAL A 450 -4.22 -24.15 -2.42
CA VAL A 450 -4.00 -25.54 -2.05
C VAL A 450 -4.26 -26.45 -3.25
N SER A 451 -3.44 -27.50 -3.38
CA SER A 451 -3.67 -28.58 -4.34
C SER A 451 -4.74 -29.52 -3.82
N VAL A 452 -5.81 -29.74 -4.58
CA VAL A 452 -7.00 -30.50 -4.15
C VAL A 452 -7.32 -31.68 -5.07
N GLY A 453 -6.48 -31.95 -6.06
CA GLY A 453 -6.55 -33.13 -6.91
C GLY A 453 -5.80 -32.94 -8.22
N SER A 454 -6.00 -33.85 -9.16
CA SER A 454 -5.57 -33.72 -10.55
C SER A 454 -6.47 -34.56 -11.45
N ASP A 455 -6.50 -34.24 -12.74
CA ASP A 455 -7.08 -35.09 -13.78
C ASP A 455 -6.28 -34.98 -15.09
N ARG A 456 -6.85 -35.48 -16.19
CA ARG A 456 -6.21 -35.48 -17.52
C ARG A 456 -5.84 -34.09 -18.07
N TYR A 457 -6.31 -33.00 -17.48
CA TYR A 457 -5.99 -31.62 -17.85
C TYR A 457 -4.98 -30.92 -16.91
N GLY A 458 -4.44 -31.63 -15.92
CA GLY A 458 -3.45 -31.13 -14.97
C GLY A 458 -3.91 -31.13 -13.52
N GLU A 459 -3.19 -30.41 -12.67
CA GLU A 459 -3.56 -30.21 -11.27
C GLU A 459 -4.89 -29.44 -11.12
N ARG A 460 -5.60 -29.71 -10.02
CA ARG A 460 -6.85 -29.04 -9.62
C ARG A 460 -6.63 -28.36 -8.27
N ILE A 461 -7.00 -27.10 -8.19
CA ILE A 461 -6.64 -26.20 -7.09
C ILE A 461 -7.87 -25.57 -6.43
N MET A 462 -7.68 -25.12 -5.19
CA MET A 462 -8.51 -24.08 -4.58
C MET A 462 -7.58 -22.90 -4.27
N THR A 463 -7.85 -21.72 -4.84
CA THR A 463 -7.20 -20.46 -4.45
C THR A 463 -7.96 -19.85 -3.28
N TRP A 464 -7.28 -19.02 -2.47
CA TRP A 464 -7.91 -18.33 -1.34
C TRP A 464 -7.23 -16.99 -1.02
N VAL A 465 -7.98 -16.11 -0.36
CA VAL A 465 -7.52 -14.85 0.22
C VAL A 465 -8.29 -14.56 1.51
N ARG A 466 -7.64 -13.95 2.50
CA ARG A 466 -8.33 -13.39 3.67
C ARG A 466 -8.44 -11.87 3.52
N LEU A 467 -9.65 -11.37 3.67
CA LEU A 467 -10.05 -9.99 3.49
C LEU A 467 -10.71 -9.46 4.77
N ARG A 468 -10.81 -8.14 4.87
CA ARG A 468 -11.60 -7.44 5.88
C ARG A 468 -12.46 -6.39 5.19
N HIS A 469 -13.77 -6.55 5.33
CA HIS A 469 -14.75 -5.64 4.72
C HIS A 469 -14.64 -4.27 5.37
N VAL A 470 -14.41 -3.23 4.57
CA VAL A 470 -14.05 -1.89 5.04
C VAL A 470 -15.19 -1.25 5.82
N ALA A 471 -16.43 -1.38 5.33
CA ALA A 471 -17.59 -0.72 5.94
C ALA A 471 -18.08 -1.37 7.25
N SER A 472 -17.92 -2.68 7.41
CA SER A 472 -18.39 -3.41 8.62
C SER A 472 -17.27 -3.87 9.56
N GLY A 473 -16.01 -3.80 9.12
CA GLY A 473 -14.86 -4.30 9.87
C GLY A 473 -14.78 -5.83 10.02
N VAL A 474 -15.69 -6.58 9.37
CA VAL A 474 -15.81 -8.04 9.45
C VAL A 474 -14.75 -8.73 8.60
N ASN A 475 -14.13 -9.78 9.14
CA ASN A 475 -13.16 -10.61 8.42
C ASN A 475 -13.87 -11.63 7.53
N VAL A 476 -13.38 -11.79 6.31
CA VAL A 476 -13.91 -12.69 5.28
C VAL A 476 -12.78 -13.58 4.75
N PHE A 477 -13.00 -14.89 4.76
CA PHE A 477 -12.18 -15.84 4.00
C PHE A 477 -12.88 -16.07 2.65
N PHE A 478 -12.23 -15.70 1.55
CA PHE A 478 -12.78 -15.90 0.20
C PHE A 478 -11.91 -16.88 -0.58
N ALA A 479 -12.50 -17.98 -1.04
CA ALA A 479 -11.85 -19.02 -1.83
C ALA A 479 -12.58 -19.28 -3.14
N ASN A 480 -11.84 -19.78 -4.14
CA ASN A 480 -12.37 -20.19 -5.43
C ASN A 480 -11.77 -21.52 -5.89
N HIS A 481 -12.55 -22.34 -6.57
CA HIS A 481 -12.20 -23.70 -6.94
C HIS A 481 -12.56 -24.05 -8.39
N HIS A 482 -11.76 -24.93 -8.99
CA HIS A 482 -12.08 -25.61 -10.23
C HIS A 482 -11.83 -27.12 -10.05
N GLY A 483 -12.91 -27.90 -10.02
CA GLY A 483 -12.92 -29.30 -9.59
C GLY A 483 -12.31 -30.31 -10.57
N PRO A 484 -11.87 -31.48 -10.08
CA PRO A 484 -11.46 -32.61 -10.92
C PRO A 484 -12.66 -33.26 -11.63
N LEU A 485 -12.48 -33.59 -12.91
CA LEU A 485 -13.49 -34.31 -13.68
C LEU A 485 -13.62 -35.76 -13.20
N GLY A 486 -14.69 -36.04 -12.44
CA GLY A 486 -15.09 -37.39 -12.02
C GLY A 486 -14.67 -37.81 -10.61
N ASP A 487 -13.91 -37.01 -9.85
CA ASP A 487 -13.70 -37.22 -8.40
C ASP A 487 -14.65 -36.32 -7.59
N CYS A 488 -15.84 -36.84 -7.27
CA CYS A 488 -16.74 -36.25 -6.28
C CYS A 488 -16.74 -37.04 -4.96
N GLY A 489 -15.61 -37.67 -4.63
CA GLY A 489 -15.45 -38.56 -3.50
C GLY A 489 -15.20 -37.84 -2.17
N ASN A 490 -15.28 -38.60 -1.08
CA ASN A 490 -14.95 -38.13 0.27
C ASN A 490 -13.55 -37.47 0.32
N GLY A 491 -12.57 -38.03 -0.38
CA GLY A 491 -11.19 -37.54 -0.39
C GLY A 491 -11.02 -36.14 -0.98
N LEU A 492 -11.82 -35.75 -1.98
CA LEU A 492 -11.88 -34.34 -2.43
C LEU A 492 -12.48 -33.47 -1.33
N GLY A 493 -13.62 -33.88 -0.76
CA GLY A 493 -14.26 -33.18 0.35
C GLY A 493 -13.31 -32.92 1.54
N ASP A 494 -12.51 -33.91 1.93
CA ASP A 494 -11.49 -33.80 2.98
C ASP A 494 -10.31 -32.89 2.63
N ARG A 495 -10.05 -32.63 1.34
CA ARG A 495 -9.04 -31.66 0.87
C ARG A 495 -9.62 -30.25 0.82
N LEU A 496 -10.87 -30.09 0.37
CA LEU A 496 -11.58 -28.80 0.39
C LEU A 496 -11.81 -28.29 1.82
N VAL A 497 -12.33 -29.14 2.72
CA VAL A 497 -12.62 -28.79 4.12
C VAL A 497 -11.35 -28.32 4.85
N ARG A 498 -10.23 -29.04 4.70
CA ARG A 498 -8.93 -28.59 5.24
C ARG A 498 -8.41 -27.33 4.54
N GLY A 499 -8.53 -27.24 3.22
CA GLY A 499 -8.20 -26.04 2.46
C GLY A 499 -8.87 -24.77 3.02
N VAL A 500 -10.12 -24.87 3.48
CA VAL A 500 -10.83 -23.77 4.16
C VAL A 500 -10.38 -23.63 5.62
N ILE A 501 -10.36 -24.70 6.42
CA ILE A 501 -10.06 -24.65 7.87
C ILE A 501 -8.62 -24.18 8.14
N ASP A 502 -7.64 -24.72 7.43
CA ASP A 502 -6.21 -24.47 7.66
C ASP A 502 -5.79 -23.04 7.26
N ASN A 503 -6.62 -22.34 6.47
CA ASN A 503 -6.31 -21.02 5.90
C ASN A 503 -7.29 -19.90 6.27
N LYS A 504 -8.40 -20.19 6.97
CA LYS A 504 -9.32 -19.16 7.53
C LYS A 504 -8.94 -18.76 8.95
N GLY A 505 -9.26 -17.53 9.35
CA GLY A 505 -9.30 -17.15 10.75
C GLY A 505 -10.46 -17.81 11.48
N SER A 506 -10.36 -17.99 12.80
CA SER A 506 -11.42 -18.56 13.64
C SER A 506 -12.79 -17.88 13.40
N GLU A 507 -12.79 -16.55 13.43
CA GLU A 507 -13.97 -15.68 13.33
C GLU A 507 -14.33 -15.26 11.88
N ASP A 508 -13.58 -15.70 10.87
CA ASP A 508 -13.84 -15.31 9.48
C ASP A 508 -15.16 -15.92 8.96
N ILE A 509 -16.00 -15.07 8.35
CA ILE A 509 -17.09 -15.52 7.48
C ILE A 509 -16.47 -16.10 6.21
N ALA A 510 -16.71 -17.38 5.93
CA ALA A 510 -16.16 -18.04 4.74
C ALA A 510 -17.12 -17.91 3.55
N PHE A 511 -16.56 -17.66 2.37
CA PHE A 511 -17.21 -17.80 1.07
C PHE A 511 -16.33 -18.64 0.15
N MET A 512 -16.92 -19.59 -0.57
CA MET A 512 -16.23 -20.44 -1.53
C MET A 512 -17.02 -20.48 -2.85
N THR A 513 -16.46 -19.88 -3.89
CA THR A 513 -16.93 -19.98 -5.27
C THR A 513 -16.31 -21.18 -5.97
N GLY A 514 -16.89 -21.61 -7.09
CA GLY A 514 -16.24 -22.58 -7.97
C GLY A 514 -17.17 -23.20 -9.00
N ASP A 515 -16.55 -23.71 -10.08
CA ASP A 515 -17.06 -24.89 -10.77
C ASP A 515 -16.50 -26.12 -10.03
N PHE A 516 -17.35 -26.81 -9.28
CA PHE A 516 -16.94 -27.98 -8.50
C PHE A 516 -16.86 -29.25 -9.34
N ASN A 517 -17.35 -29.26 -10.58
CA ASN A 517 -17.63 -30.46 -11.39
C ASN A 517 -18.47 -31.54 -10.67
N CYS A 518 -19.11 -31.17 -9.55
CA CYS A 518 -19.81 -32.06 -8.63
C CYS A 518 -21.14 -31.44 -8.19
N GLY A 519 -22.24 -32.14 -8.45
CA GLY A 519 -23.56 -31.72 -8.00
C GLY A 519 -23.78 -31.92 -6.49
N THR A 520 -24.73 -31.16 -5.94
CA THR A 520 -25.20 -31.33 -4.55
C THR A 520 -25.72 -32.74 -4.29
N GLY A 521 -25.43 -33.28 -3.10
CA GLY A 521 -25.70 -34.68 -2.74
C GLY A 521 -24.51 -35.62 -2.96
N THR A 522 -23.49 -35.23 -3.73
CA THR A 522 -22.24 -36.00 -3.86
C THR A 522 -21.38 -35.95 -2.60
N ALA A 523 -20.49 -36.93 -2.40
CA ALA A 523 -19.74 -37.08 -1.15
C ALA A 523 -18.77 -35.92 -0.88
N SER A 524 -18.13 -35.36 -1.92
CA SER A 524 -17.33 -34.14 -1.81
C SER A 524 -18.18 -32.94 -1.37
N MET A 525 -19.31 -32.70 -2.05
CA MET A 525 -20.20 -31.56 -1.79
C MET A 525 -20.86 -31.65 -0.42
N ASN A 526 -21.26 -32.83 0.03
CA ASN A 526 -21.84 -33.02 1.36
C ASN A 526 -20.84 -32.69 2.48
N LYS A 527 -19.54 -32.99 2.29
CA LYS A 527 -18.49 -32.62 3.26
C LYS A 527 -18.25 -31.12 3.32
N ILE A 528 -18.09 -30.44 2.18
CA ILE A 528 -17.84 -28.99 2.19
C ILE A 528 -19.09 -28.19 2.61
N LYS A 529 -20.31 -28.64 2.25
CA LYS A 529 -21.57 -28.02 2.73
C LYS A 529 -21.89 -28.27 4.21
N ALA A 530 -21.26 -29.25 4.85
CA ALA A 530 -21.32 -29.39 6.31
C ALA A 530 -20.48 -28.33 7.05
N LEU A 531 -19.51 -27.71 6.37
CA LEU A 531 -18.75 -26.55 6.87
C LEU A 531 -19.35 -25.22 6.39
N LEU A 532 -19.77 -25.17 5.12
CA LEU A 532 -20.32 -24.00 4.43
C LEU A 532 -21.81 -24.23 4.15
N THR A 533 -22.64 -24.01 5.17
CA THR A 533 -24.04 -24.42 5.21
C THR A 533 -25.01 -23.53 4.42
N GLY A 534 -24.63 -22.28 4.15
CA GLY A 534 -25.34 -21.35 3.27
C GLY A 534 -24.77 -21.34 1.85
N GLY A 535 -25.43 -20.61 0.93
CA GLY A 535 -24.93 -20.47 -0.44
C GLY A 535 -25.97 -20.13 -1.50
N ILE A 536 -25.56 -20.28 -2.76
CA ILE A 536 -26.38 -20.32 -3.98
C ILE A 536 -25.96 -21.57 -4.77
N ASP A 537 -26.92 -22.45 -5.06
CA ASP A 537 -26.71 -23.68 -5.82
C ASP A 537 -27.04 -23.46 -7.31
N GLY A 538 -26.01 -23.47 -8.16
CA GLY A 538 -26.15 -23.37 -9.61
C GLY A 538 -26.03 -24.70 -10.36
N GLY A 539 -25.93 -25.84 -9.67
CA GLY A 539 -25.64 -27.15 -10.25
C GLY A 539 -24.22 -27.62 -9.92
N ILE A 540 -23.29 -27.53 -10.87
CA ILE A 540 -21.85 -27.75 -10.62
C ILE A 540 -21.13 -26.45 -10.26
N ASP A 541 -21.59 -25.32 -10.81
CA ASP A 541 -21.19 -23.96 -10.44
C ASP A 541 -21.94 -23.55 -9.15
N GLN A 542 -21.22 -23.24 -8.07
CA GLN A 542 -21.85 -22.90 -6.78
C GLN A 542 -21.11 -21.79 -6.03
N ILE A 543 -21.86 -21.10 -5.17
CA ILE A 543 -21.31 -20.24 -4.11
C ILE A 543 -21.71 -20.86 -2.78
N LEU A 544 -20.75 -21.17 -1.91
CA LEU A 544 -20.96 -21.74 -0.58
C LEU A 544 -20.54 -20.73 0.50
N THR A 545 -21.18 -20.71 1.66
CA THR A 545 -20.82 -19.76 2.73
C THR A 545 -21.19 -20.19 4.15
N THR A 546 -20.57 -19.58 5.17
CA THR A 546 -21.06 -19.53 6.56
C THR A 546 -21.89 -18.28 6.87
N GLY A 547 -21.97 -17.33 5.95
CA GLY A 547 -22.73 -16.08 6.08
C GLY A 547 -24.20 -16.21 5.65
N VAL A 548 -24.94 -15.11 5.75
CA VAL A 548 -26.38 -15.10 5.44
C VAL A 548 -26.61 -14.84 3.95
N THR A 549 -27.08 -15.84 3.20
CA THR A 549 -27.63 -15.63 1.84
C THR A 549 -28.88 -14.76 1.91
N VAL A 550 -28.93 -13.68 1.13
CA VAL A 550 -30.09 -12.76 1.05
C VAL A 550 -30.84 -12.93 -0.26
N SER A 551 -30.13 -13.09 -1.37
CA SER A 551 -30.71 -13.40 -2.70
C SER A 551 -29.66 -13.98 -3.64
N GLY A 552 -30.07 -14.53 -4.79
CA GLY A 552 -29.16 -14.98 -5.83
C GLY A 552 -29.75 -16.03 -6.75
N GLY A 553 -28.94 -16.51 -7.70
CA GLY A 553 -29.32 -17.57 -8.63
C GLY A 553 -28.39 -17.67 -9.84
N ARG A 554 -28.80 -18.51 -10.80
CA ARG A 554 -28.15 -18.67 -12.11
C ARG A 554 -28.63 -17.58 -13.07
N LYS A 555 -27.72 -17.10 -13.91
CA LYS A 555 -27.95 -16.20 -15.04
C LYS A 555 -27.50 -16.87 -16.33
N ASP A 556 -27.84 -16.27 -17.47
CA ASP A 556 -27.19 -16.64 -18.73
C ASP A 556 -25.67 -16.44 -18.60
N GLY A 557 -24.90 -17.36 -19.17
CA GLY A 557 -23.45 -17.36 -19.14
C GLY A 557 -22.80 -17.27 -20.52
N TRP A 558 -23.58 -17.15 -21.61
CA TRP A 558 -23.01 -16.92 -22.94
C TRP A 558 -22.08 -15.69 -22.92
N PRO A 559 -20.85 -15.76 -23.50
CA PRO A 559 -20.36 -16.74 -24.48
C PRO A 559 -19.75 -18.04 -23.92
N SER A 560 -19.71 -18.21 -22.59
CA SER A 560 -19.38 -19.50 -21.95
C SER A 560 -20.53 -20.52 -22.14
N ASP A 561 -20.24 -21.79 -21.95
CA ASP A 561 -21.24 -22.87 -21.82
C ASP A 561 -21.68 -23.10 -20.36
N HIS A 562 -20.92 -22.60 -19.39
CA HIS A 562 -21.31 -22.53 -17.98
C HIS A 562 -22.18 -21.29 -17.68
N PRO A 563 -23.13 -21.37 -16.73
CA PRO A 563 -23.89 -20.22 -16.24
C PRO A 563 -23.01 -19.23 -15.47
N LEU A 564 -23.37 -17.95 -15.50
CA LEU A 564 -22.91 -17.01 -14.47
C LEU A 564 -23.79 -17.20 -13.22
N VAL A 565 -23.21 -17.47 -12.06
CA VAL A 565 -23.96 -17.69 -10.81
C VAL A 565 -23.59 -16.62 -9.81
N GLN A 566 -24.57 -15.82 -9.38
CA GLN A 566 -24.34 -14.69 -8.46
C GLN A 566 -25.31 -14.66 -7.28
N GLY A 567 -24.91 -14.02 -6.19
CA GLY A 567 -25.75 -13.83 -5.01
C GLY A 567 -25.37 -12.59 -4.18
N THR A 568 -26.34 -12.10 -3.41
CA THR A 568 -26.17 -11.06 -2.40
C THR A 568 -26.19 -11.70 -1.00
N PHE A 569 -25.25 -11.31 -0.15
CA PHE A 569 -25.03 -11.89 1.17
C PHE A 569 -24.85 -10.79 2.22
N SER A 570 -25.27 -11.03 3.47
CA SER A 570 -25.03 -10.09 4.57
C SER A 570 -23.84 -10.53 5.43
N LEU A 571 -22.98 -9.56 5.77
CA LEU A 571 -21.79 -9.71 6.62
C LEU A 571 -22.04 -9.31 8.07
N THR A 572 -23.03 -8.45 8.35
CA THR A 572 -23.46 -8.13 9.72
C THR A 572 -24.79 -8.80 9.99
N GLY A 573 -24.92 -9.47 11.14
CA GLY A 573 -26.13 -10.20 11.54
C GLY A 573 -27.30 -9.28 11.91
N GLU A 574 -27.79 -8.47 10.97
CA GLU A 574 -29.14 -7.88 11.03
C GLU A 574 -30.16 -9.01 10.81
N THR A 575 -30.35 -9.82 11.85
CA THR A 575 -31.36 -10.87 11.87
C THR A 575 -32.74 -10.24 11.84
N SER A 576 -33.47 -10.45 10.73
CA SER A 576 -34.93 -10.30 10.74
C SER A 576 -35.56 -11.47 11.52
N GLY A 577 -35.33 -11.49 12.83
CA GLY A 577 -35.99 -12.36 13.80
C GLY A 577 -35.49 -13.81 13.91
N THR A 578 -34.35 -14.01 14.56
CA THR A 578 -34.13 -15.22 15.39
C THR A 578 -33.99 -14.81 16.86
N LYS A 579 -34.51 -15.62 17.78
CA LYS A 579 -34.51 -15.30 19.22
C LYS A 579 -33.18 -15.70 19.84
N SER A 580 -32.73 -14.97 20.86
CA SER A 580 -31.58 -15.36 21.68
C SER A 580 -31.99 -16.30 22.83
N ASN A 581 -31.04 -17.11 23.29
CA ASN A 581 -31.16 -17.82 24.57
C ASN A 581 -31.25 -16.80 25.72
N VAL A 582 -32.19 -16.99 26.65
CA VAL A 582 -32.33 -16.16 27.85
C VAL A 582 -31.72 -16.90 29.03
N TYR A 583 -30.58 -16.41 29.54
CA TYR A 583 -29.89 -16.93 30.71
C TYR A 583 -30.00 -15.91 31.86
N GLU A 584 -30.64 -16.30 32.96
CA GLU A 584 -31.18 -15.39 33.98
C GLU A 584 -31.16 -16.01 35.38
N LYS A 585 -31.17 -15.18 36.44
CA LYS A 585 -31.30 -15.65 37.83
C LYS A 585 -32.77 -15.59 38.27
N VAL A 586 -33.32 -16.72 38.69
CA VAL A 586 -34.75 -16.93 38.99
C VAL A 586 -34.93 -17.53 40.38
N SER A 587 -35.91 -17.01 41.13
CA SER A 587 -36.28 -17.56 42.43
C SER A 587 -36.89 -18.96 42.28
N GLY A 588 -36.50 -19.89 43.17
CA GLY A 588 -36.93 -21.29 43.10
C GLY A 588 -36.02 -22.21 42.27
N VAL A 589 -34.91 -21.70 41.74
CA VAL A 589 -33.78 -22.50 41.24
C VAL A 589 -32.69 -22.57 42.31
N GLY A 590 -32.03 -23.72 42.47
CA GLY A 590 -31.09 -24.02 43.55
C GLY A 590 -29.62 -23.76 43.18
N ALA A 591 -28.72 -24.18 44.07
CA ALA A 591 -27.26 -24.10 43.90
C ALA A 591 -26.58 -25.44 43.62
N TRP A 592 -27.33 -26.55 43.70
CA TRP A 592 -26.96 -27.80 43.03
C TRP A 592 -27.37 -27.69 41.56
N GLY A 593 -27.00 -28.62 40.68
CA GLY A 593 -27.36 -28.51 39.26
C GLY A 593 -26.26 -28.98 38.30
N GLY A 594 -26.14 -28.36 37.13
CA GLY A 594 -25.24 -28.81 36.06
C GLY A 594 -25.45 -28.07 34.74
N TRP A 595 -24.94 -28.64 33.66
CA TRP A 595 -24.87 -27.94 32.36
C TRP A 595 -26.09 -28.20 31.47
N CYS A 596 -26.69 -27.13 30.93
CA CYS A 596 -27.66 -27.17 29.84
C CYS A 596 -27.00 -26.79 28.52
N THR A 597 -27.25 -27.53 27.45
CA THR A 597 -26.78 -27.21 26.08
C THR A 597 -27.97 -26.78 25.22
N CYS A 598 -27.97 -25.55 24.71
CA CYS A 598 -29.03 -25.04 23.84
C CYS A 598 -28.85 -25.51 22.37
N PRO A 599 -29.90 -25.41 21.52
CA PRO A 599 -29.85 -25.89 20.12
C PRO A 599 -28.79 -25.20 19.24
N ASP A 600 -28.37 -23.99 19.60
CA ASP A 600 -27.26 -23.24 18.99
C ASP A 600 -25.86 -23.69 19.47
N GLY A 601 -25.79 -24.74 20.29
CA GLY A 601 -24.55 -25.31 20.82
C GLY A 601 -24.00 -24.60 22.07
N GLN A 602 -24.58 -23.46 22.49
CA GLN A 602 -24.13 -22.76 23.69
C GLN A 602 -24.44 -23.55 24.96
N ARG A 603 -23.55 -23.47 25.96
CA ARG A 603 -23.65 -24.22 27.22
C ARG A 603 -23.75 -23.27 28.42
N TYR A 604 -24.73 -23.51 29.29
CA TYR A 604 -25.06 -22.68 30.44
C TYR A 604 -25.04 -23.51 31.73
N ASN A 605 -24.47 -22.96 32.79
CA ASN A 605 -24.36 -23.63 34.09
C ASN A 605 -25.61 -23.30 34.92
N VAL A 606 -26.56 -24.24 35.01
CA VAL A 606 -27.89 -24.00 35.58
C VAL A 606 -28.11 -24.77 36.88
N GLY A 607 -28.87 -24.16 37.79
CA GLY A 607 -29.25 -24.79 39.04
C GLY A 607 -30.27 -25.93 38.85
N ASP A 608 -30.49 -26.71 39.91
CA ASP A 608 -31.61 -27.63 40.03
C ASP A 608 -32.93 -26.88 40.34
N LYS A 609 -34.08 -27.55 40.28
CA LYS A 609 -35.40 -26.92 40.53
C LYS A 609 -35.75 -26.85 42.03
N ASN A 610 -34.74 -26.83 42.90
CA ASN A 610 -34.81 -27.16 44.33
C ASN A 610 -35.50 -28.53 44.60
N ASP A 611 -35.40 -29.44 43.63
CA ASP A 611 -35.78 -30.85 43.75
C ASP A 611 -34.56 -31.73 44.08
N GLY A 612 -33.42 -31.12 44.41
CA GLY A 612 -32.26 -31.81 44.96
C GLY A 612 -31.63 -32.80 43.99
N CYS A 613 -31.69 -32.55 42.67
CA CYS A 613 -31.28 -33.50 41.62
C CYS A 613 -31.98 -34.88 41.68
N GLU A 614 -33.16 -35.01 42.30
CA GLU A 614 -33.87 -36.31 42.43
C GLU A 614 -34.27 -36.94 41.08
N GLN A 615 -34.42 -36.13 40.03
CA GLN A 615 -34.79 -36.57 38.67
C GLN A 615 -33.58 -36.56 37.71
N GLY A 616 -32.35 -36.54 38.23
CA GLY A 616 -31.13 -36.51 37.43
C GLY A 616 -31.07 -35.28 36.53
N SER A 617 -30.79 -35.46 35.24
CA SER A 617 -30.73 -34.34 34.27
C SER A 617 -32.06 -33.56 34.18
N SER A 618 -33.21 -34.20 34.40
CA SER A 618 -34.53 -33.53 34.37
C SER A 618 -34.73 -32.52 35.50
N SER A 619 -33.93 -32.57 36.57
CA SER A 619 -33.92 -31.60 37.66
C SER A 619 -33.35 -30.23 37.26
N LEU A 620 -32.53 -30.14 36.20
CA LEU A 620 -31.88 -28.88 35.80
C LEU A 620 -32.87 -27.81 35.34
N ALA A 621 -32.58 -26.54 35.63
CA ALA A 621 -33.29 -25.36 35.13
C ALA A 621 -32.94 -25.05 33.64
N CYS A 622 -33.05 -26.08 32.82
CA CYS A 622 -32.77 -26.14 31.39
C CYS A 622 -34.11 -26.23 30.64
N VAL A 623 -34.52 -25.17 29.94
CA VAL A 623 -35.79 -25.13 29.19
C VAL A 623 -35.48 -24.96 27.70
N GLY A 624 -35.96 -25.87 26.85
CA GLY A 624 -35.71 -25.84 25.40
C GLY A 624 -34.31 -26.30 24.96
N GLY A 625 -33.44 -26.70 25.90
CA GLY A 625 -32.13 -27.28 25.63
C GLY A 625 -32.03 -28.73 26.10
N VAL A 626 -30.87 -29.34 25.86
CA VAL A 626 -30.51 -30.69 26.33
C VAL A 626 -29.82 -30.57 27.70
N PRO A 627 -30.42 -31.08 28.80
CA PRO A 627 -29.78 -31.08 30.10
C PRO A 627 -28.74 -32.20 30.23
N GLY A 628 -27.56 -31.86 30.73
CA GLY A 628 -26.55 -32.79 31.21
C GLY A 628 -26.84 -33.31 32.62
N GLU A 629 -25.85 -33.94 33.24
CA GLU A 629 -25.96 -34.49 34.60
C GLU A 629 -26.19 -33.40 35.66
N CYS A 630 -27.06 -33.68 36.63
CA CYS A 630 -27.32 -32.83 37.80
C CYS A 630 -26.53 -33.39 39.00
N VAL A 631 -25.57 -32.61 39.49
CA VAL A 631 -24.71 -32.99 40.62
C VAL A 631 -25.13 -32.29 41.91
N LYS A 632 -25.08 -33.03 43.02
CA LYS A 632 -25.39 -32.56 44.40
C LYS A 632 -24.22 -31.79 45.02
N GLU A 633 -23.72 -30.80 44.29
CA GLU A 633 -22.57 -29.97 44.66
C GLU A 633 -22.98 -28.49 44.64
N VAL A 634 -22.68 -27.75 45.71
CA VAL A 634 -23.04 -26.32 45.84
C VAL A 634 -22.07 -25.47 45.02
N ASP A 635 -22.57 -24.84 43.95
CA ASP A 635 -21.82 -23.94 43.09
C ASP A 635 -22.52 -22.57 43.03
N SER A 636 -21.87 -21.56 43.60
CA SER A 636 -22.38 -20.19 43.66
C SER A 636 -22.50 -19.50 42.29
N SER A 637 -21.91 -20.06 41.23
CA SER A 637 -22.08 -19.58 39.85
C SER A 637 -23.34 -20.10 39.17
N ARG A 638 -23.94 -21.20 39.67
CA ARG A 638 -25.22 -21.74 39.19
C ARG A 638 -26.40 -21.50 40.13
N ASP A 639 -26.15 -21.03 41.36
CA ASP A 639 -27.17 -20.61 42.33
C ASP A 639 -28.25 -19.73 41.70
N GLY A 640 -29.47 -20.26 41.59
CA GLY A 640 -30.62 -19.57 41.00
C GLY A 640 -30.58 -19.43 39.47
N MET A 641 -29.56 -19.91 38.77
CA MET A 641 -29.37 -19.67 37.33
C MET A 641 -30.17 -20.64 36.47
N LYS A 642 -30.95 -20.09 35.53
CA LYS A 642 -31.80 -20.81 34.57
C LYS A 642 -31.45 -20.39 33.14
N VAL A 643 -31.57 -21.31 32.18
CA VAL A 643 -31.64 -20.94 30.76
C VAL A 643 -32.97 -21.33 30.13
N THR A 644 -33.51 -20.43 29.30
CA THR A 644 -34.56 -20.70 28.33
C THR A 644 -33.97 -20.54 26.93
N CYS A 645 -33.69 -21.65 26.26
CA CYS A 645 -33.10 -21.67 24.94
C CYS A 645 -34.10 -21.16 23.88
N ALA A 646 -33.57 -20.55 22.82
CA ALA A 646 -34.36 -20.21 21.65
C ALA A 646 -34.76 -21.49 20.89
N THR A 647 -36.07 -21.63 20.63
CA THR A 647 -36.62 -22.74 19.84
C THR A 647 -37.00 -22.27 18.44
N ASP A 648 -36.21 -22.65 17.45
CA ASP A 648 -36.64 -22.61 16.05
C ASP A 648 -37.63 -23.76 15.76
N GLY A 649 -38.35 -23.65 14.63
CA GLY A 649 -39.49 -24.53 14.29
C GLY A 649 -39.11 -26.01 14.09
N PRO A 650 -40.08 -26.94 14.23
CA PRO A 650 -39.79 -28.35 14.46
C PRO A 650 -39.25 -29.09 13.23
N ILE A 651 -38.19 -29.87 13.45
CA ILE A 651 -37.78 -30.96 12.54
C ILE A 651 -38.85 -32.06 12.60
N SER A 652 -39.55 -32.25 11.49
CA SER A 652 -40.52 -33.35 11.33
C SER A 652 -39.79 -34.68 11.09
N THR A 653 -39.73 -35.53 12.12
CA THR A 653 -39.33 -36.93 11.96
C THR A 653 -40.41 -37.73 11.23
N PRO A 654 -39.99 -38.70 10.42
CA PRO A 654 -40.53 -40.05 10.55
C PRO A 654 -39.53 -40.97 11.28
N ALA A 655 -40.07 -41.98 11.98
CA ALA A 655 -39.27 -42.94 12.75
C ALA A 655 -39.12 -44.29 11.98
N PRO A 656 -38.85 -45.44 12.62
CA PRO A 656 -37.50 -45.99 12.62
C PRO A 656 -37.37 -47.35 11.91
N SER A 657 -36.17 -47.67 11.43
CA SER A 657 -35.81 -49.01 10.92
C SER A 657 -34.67 -49.60 11.74
N THR A 658 -34.94 -50.72 12.40
CA THR A 658 -34.02 -51.48 13.26
C THR A 658 -33.04 -52.36 12.47
N THR A 659 -31.81 -52.54 12.97
CA THR A 659 -31.13 -53.86 13.16
C THR A 659 -29.76 -53.68 13.84
N THR A 660 -29.66 -54.16 15.09
CA THR A 660 -28.70 -55.14 15.67
C THR A 660 -27.32 -55.36 14.96
N THR A 661 -26.16 -55.60 15.61
CA THR A 661 -25.89 -56.23 16.93
C THR A 661 -24.50 -55.93 17.52
N ALA A 662 -24.47 -55.58 18.82
CA ALA A 662 -23.48 -55.84 19.91
C ALA A 662 -21.92 -55.84 19.75
N SER A 663 -21.30 -55.34 20.85
CA SER A 663 -20.03 -55.77 21.47
C SER A 663 -18.68 -55.40 20.80
N THR A 664 -17.59 -55.20 21.55
CA THR A 664 -17.27 -55.69 22.92
C THR A 664 -16.58 -54.66 23.82
N THR A 665 -16.77 -54.83 25.14
CA THR A 665 -15.96 -54.38 26.30
C THR A 665 -14.43 -54.44 26.05
N THR A 666 -13.56 -53.68 26.74
CA THR A 666 -13.30 -53.76 28.20
C THR A 666 -12.60 -52.55 28.84
N THR A 667 -13.01 -52.26 30.09
CA THR A 667 -12.19 -51.88 31.28
C THR A 667 -11.42 -50.55 31.33
N ALA A 668 -11.69 -49.78 32.39
CA ALA A 668 -10.91 -48.62 32.85
C ALA A 668 -10.08 -48.95 34.11
N SER A 669 -9.06 -48.13 34.43
CA SER A 669 -8.50 -48.05 35.79
C SER A 669 -7.75 -46.72 36.05
N THR A 670 -8.27 -45.93 36.99
CA THR A 670 -7.62 -45.34 38.20
C THR A 670 -6.14 -44.89 38.24
N THR A 671 -5.67 -44.00 39.14
CA THR A 671 -6.21 -42.90 40.00
C THR A 671 -5.04 -42.30 40.81
N THR A 672 -4.82 -40.97 40.76
CA THR A 672 -4.03 -40.12 41.69
C THR A 672 -4.40 -38.63 41.42
N THR A 673 -4.50 -37.64 42.32
CA THR A 673 -4.39 -37.54 43.81
C THR A 673 -2.99 -37.85 44.39
N ALA A 674 -2.25 -36.96 45.07
CA ALA A 674 -2.41 -35.53 45.44
C ALA A 674 -0.99 -34.91 45.71
N SER A 675 -0.70 -33.68 46.19
CA SER A 675 -1.49 -32.67 46.94
C SER A 675 -0.99 -31.21 46.74
N THR A 676 -1.90 -30.28 47.03
CA THR A 676 -1.78 -28.88 47.50
C THR A 676 -0.48 -28.42 48.19
N THR A 677 -0.06 -27.17 47.94
CA THR A 677 0.63 -26.33 48.94
C THR A 677 0.26 -24.85 48.75
N THR A 678 -0.11 -24.15 49.81
CA THR A 678 -0.59 -22.76 49.78
C THR A 678 0.50 -21.76 50.20
N LEU A 679 0.66 -20.68 49.44
CA LEU A 679 1.26 -19.42 49.91
C LEU A 679 0.51 -18.24 49.28
N ALA A 680 0.47 -17.10 49.98
CA ALA A 680 -0.51 -16.05 49.71
C ALA A 680 0.10 -14.73 49.20
N SER A 681 -0.69 -14.01 48.42
CA SER A 681 -0.78 -12.54 48.35
C SER A 681 0.52 -11.72 48.25
N THR A 682 0.82 -11.27 47.02
CA THR A 682 1.24 -9.86 46.81
C THR A 682 0.65 -9.33 45.51
N THR A 683 -0.01 -8.18 45.58
CA THR A 683 -0.53 -7.47 44.40
C THR A 683 0.61 -6.76 43.67
N ALA A 684 1.00 -7.26 42.50
CA ALA A 684 1.98 -6.62 41.63
C ALA A 684 1.28 -5.96 40.44
N THR A 685 1.34 -4.63 40.35
CA THR A 685 0.85 -3.88 39.19
C THR A 685 1.82 -4.08 38.03
N THR A 686 1.52 -5.03 37.14
CA THR A 686 2.35 -5.28 35.94
C THR A 686 2.18 -4.16 34.92
N THR A 687 2.95 -3.08 35.08
CA THR A 687 3.11 -2.04 34.06
C THR A 687 3.65 -2.69 32.78
N THR A 688 2.84 -2.73 31.73
CA THR A 688 3.19 -3.33 30.44
C THR A 688 4.18 -2.43 29.68
N VAL A 689 5.45 -2.48 30.08
CA VAL A 689 6.57 -1.90 29.33
C VAL A 689 6.75 -2.74 28.07
N THR A 690 6.32 -2.24 26.92
CA THR A 690 6.53 -2.88 25.61
C THR A 690 8.02 -2.81 25.24
N SER A 691 8.78 -3.83 25.63
CA SER A 691 10.18 -3.99 25.25
C SER A 691 10.30 -4.37 23.77
N THR A 692 10.56 -3.39 22.92
CA THR A 692 10.81 -3.55 21.47
C THR A 692 12.20 -4.16 21.23
N ALA A 693 12.38 -5.43 21.59
CA ALA A 693 13.60 -6.17 21.38
C ALA A 693 13.52 -7.00 20.09
N ILE A 694 14.46 -6.79 19.17
CA ILE A 694 14.41 -7.31 17.81
C ILE A 694 15.22 -8.62 17.71
N PHE A 695 14.67 -9.59 16.97
CA PHE A 695 15.37 -10.79 16.53
C PHE A 695 15.76 -10.68 15.06
N GLU A 696 17.03 -10.89 14.75
CA GLU A 696 17.63 -10.73 13.42
C GLU A 696 18.19 -12.05 12.91
N MET A 697 17.99 -12.38 11.63
CA MET A 697 18.48 -13.61 11.01
C MET A 697 20.00 -13.57 10.77
N VAL A 698 20.77 -14.46 11.40
CA VAL A 698 22.23 -14.54 11.20
C VAL A 698 22.55 -15.38 9.96
N ASP A 699 23.35 -14.84 9.03
CA ASP A 699 23.65 -15.44 7.72
C ASP A 699 22.38 -15.88 6.94
N GLY A 700 21.32 -15.07 6.96
CA GLY A 700 20.02 -15.40 6.35
C GLY A 700 19.14 -16.33 7.20
N GLY A 701 19.65 -16.83 8.33
CA GLY A 701 18.92 -17.39 9.46
C GLY A 701 18.17 -18.71 9.24
N THR A 702 17.83 -19.09 8.01
CA THR A 702 17.00 -20.25 7.67
C THR A 702 17.85 -21.40 7.12
N ASN A 703 17.64 -22.62 7.62
CA ASN A 703 18.56 -23.76 7.46
C ASN A 703 19.97 -23.45 8.02
N ARG A 704 20.01 -22.68 9.11
CA ARG A 704 21.23 -22.24 9.81
C ARG A 704 21.18 -22.62 11.29
N VAL A 705 22.30 -23.12 11.79
CA VAL A 705 22.56 -23.43 13.20
C VAL A 705 23.57 -22.45 13.77
N CYS A 706 23.33 -21.96 15.00
CA CYS A 706 24.09 -20.88 15.62
C CYS A 706 25.49 -21.33 16.06
N ARG A 707 26.50 -20.45 15.97
CA ARG A 707 27.89 -20.76 16.33
C ARG A 707 28.58 -19.59 17.06
N GLY A 708 29.67 -19.92 17.75
CA GLY A 708 30.57 -18.97 18.41
C GLY A 708 31.43 -18.20 17.40
N ALA A 709 32.75 -18.27 17.54
CA ALA A 709 33.69 -17.48 16.73
C ALA A 709 33.91 -18.00 15.28
N SER A 710 33.44 -19.20 14.94
CA SER A 710 33.57 -19.79 13.60
C SER A 710 32.44 -20.80 13.34
N SER A 711 32.25 -21.25 12.10
CA SER A 711 31.21 -22.24 11.75
C SER A 711 31.38 -23.62 12.42
N SER A 712 32.57 -23.93 12.96
CA SER A 712 32.85 -25.13 13.75
C SER A 712 32.77 -24.93 15.27
N ASP A 713 32.65 -23.69 15.75
CA ASP A 713 32.63 -23.37 17.18
C ASP A 713 31.22 -23.58 17.78
N ASN A 714 31.01 -24.76 18.36
CA ASN A 714 29.72 -25.24 18.86
C ASN A 714 29.79 -25.72 20.32
N GLN A 715 30.32 -24.89 21.22
CA GLN A 715 30.39 -25.22 22.65
C GLN A 715 29.01 -25.12 23.31
N HIS A 716 28.62 -26.14 24.07
CA HIS A 716 27.33 -26.16 24.79
C HIS A 716 27.24 -25.11 25.91
N GLU A 717 28.36 -24.52 26.33
CA GLU A 717 28.41 -23.45 27.34
C GLU A 717 27.84 -22.12 26.81
N TYR A 718 27.61 -22.02 25.49
CA TYR A 718 27.14 -20.79 24.84
C TYR A 718 25.63 -20.61 24.89
N TYR A 719 24.87 -21.64 25.27
CA TYR A 719 23.42 -21.63 25.25
C TYR A 719 22.78 -22.54 26.32
N SER A 720 21.57 -22.18 26.73
CA SER A 720 20.69 -23.05 27.52
C SER A 720 19.70 -23.79 26.61
N LEU A 721 19.61 -25.12 26.75
CA LEU A 721 18.74 -25.95 25.91
C LEU A 721 17.35 -26.12 26.53
N PHE A 722 16.32 -25.78 25.76
CA PHE A 722 14.91 -25.89 26.09
C PHE A 722 14.16 -26.73 25.06
N ARG A 723 12.91 -27.10 25.40
CA ARG A 723 11.93 -27.66 24.46
C ARG A 723 10.71 -26.76 24.37
N THR A 724 10.19 -26.57 23.16
CA THR A 724 9.00 -25.77 22.87
C THR A 724 8.48 -26.08 21.47
N GLN A 725 7.16 -26.08 21.27
CA GLN A 725 6.55 -26.40 19.98
C GLN A 725 6.49 -25.18 19.02
N SER A 726 6.96 -24.01 19.45
CA SER A 726 6.93 -22.80 18.63
C SER A 726 8.23 -21.98 18.71
N ILE A 727 8.58 -21.31 17.61
CA ILE A 727 9.70 -20.37 17.58
C ILE A 727 9.43 -19.13 18.45
N ASP A 728 8.16 -18.75 18.63
CA ASP A 728 7.78 -17.57 19.40
C ASP A 728 7.86 -17.77 20.92
N GLU A 729 7.57 -18.97 21.41
CA GLU A 729 7.96 -19.36 22.78
C GLU A 729 9.49 -19.38 22.95
N CYS A 730 10.26 -19.81 21.94
CA CYS A 730 11.73 -19.78 21.99
C CYS A 730 12.24 -18.33 22.09
N ARG A 731 11.67 -17.42 21.28
CA ARG A 731 11.90 -15.96 21.37
C ARG A 731 11.52 -15.42 22.73
N ALA A 732 10.34 -15.74 23.25
CA ALA A 732 9.86 -15.31 24.57
C ALA A 732 10.77 -15.80 25.72
N ARG A 733 11.29 -17.03 25.64
CA ARG A 733 12.28 -17.54 26.59
C ARG A 733 13.58 -16.74 26.55
N CYS A 734 14.07 -16.37 25.37
CA CYS A 734 15.22 -15.48 25.25
C CYS A 734 14.95 -14.08 25.80
N ILE A 735 13.80 -13.47 25.50
CA ILE A 735 13.39 -12.16 26.07
C ILE A 735 13.36 -12.22 27.61
N GLY A 736 12.87 -13.31 28.18
CA GLY A 736 12.85 -13.55 29.63
C GLY A 736 14.17 -14.05 30.24
N THR A 737 15.22 -14.30 29.45
CA THR A 737 16.51 -14.82 29.93
C THR A 737 17.53 -13.70 30.02
N SER A 738 18.00 -13.42 31.25
CA SER A 738 19.10 -12.50 31.50
C SER A 738 20.34 -12.88 30.68
N ASN A 739 20.92 -11.90 29.99
CA ASN A 739 22.07 -12.05 29.09
C ASN A 739 21.81 -12.89 27.83
N CYS A 740 20.57 -13.05 27.38
CA CYS A 740 20.32 -13.63 26.06
C CYS A 740 20.96 -12.76 24.95
N THR A 741 21.56 -13.42 23.95
CA THR A 741 22.14 -12.81 22.74
C THR A 741 21.59 -13.40 21.44
N GLY A 742 20.71 -14.41 21.51
CA GLY A 742 20.02 -14.99 20.36
C GLY A 742 19.30 -16.31 20.66
N ILE A 743 18.74 -16.93 19.61
CA ILE A 743 18.18 -18.29 19.68
C ILE A 743 18.58 -19.14 18.48
N GLU A 744 18.72 -20.45 18.71
CA GLU A 744 18.58 -21.48 17.67
C GLU A 744 17.24 -22.22 17.88
N TYR A 745 16.51 -22.53 16.82
CA TYR A 745 15.24 -23.26 16.90
C TYR A 745 15.10 -24.30 15.78
N SER A 746 14.52 -25.46 16.09
CA SER A 746 14.05 -26.44 15.10
C SER A 746 12.85 -27.21 15.62
N VAL A 747 11.75 -27.22 14.85
CA VAL A 747 10.52 -27.95 15.22
C VAL A 747 10.72 -29.47 15.09
N ASP A 748 11.36 -29.92 14.02
CA ASP A 748 11.55 -31.35 13.70
C ASP A 748 12.61 -32.01 14.60
N ALA A 749 13.55 -31.23 15.16
CA ALA A 749 14.58 -31.74 16.05
C ALA A 749 14.00 -32.18 17.41
N GLN A 750 13.76 -33.50 17.55
CA GLN A 750 13.32 -34.15 18.78
C GLN A 750 12.04 -33.57 19.42
N GLY A 751 11.15 -32.96 18.62
CA GLY A 751 9.90 -32.36 19.08
C GLY A 751 10.08 -30.97 19.68
N GLY A 752 10.66 -30.04 18.89
CA GLY A 752 10.79 -28.64 19.25
C GLY A 752 12.04 -28.30 20.06
N ARG A 753 13.22 -28.36 19.44
CA ARG A 753 14.51 -27.98 20.04
C ARG A 753 14.68 -26.46 20.02
N CYS A 754 15.03 -25.87 21.16
CA CYS A 754 15.28 -24.44 21.32
C CYS A 754 16.57 -24.22 22.12
N GLU A 755 17.59 -23.58 21.53
CA GLU A 755 18.76 -23.08 22.26
C GLU A 755 18.57 -21.59 22.52
N VAL A 756 18.65 -21.16 23.77
CA VAL A 756 18.71 -19.73 24.14
C VAL A 756 20.17 -19.38 24.36
N TRP A 757 20.74 -18.59 23.44
CA TRP A 757 22.16 -18.25 23.44
C TRP A 757 22.47 -17.16 24.46
N THR A 758 23.47 -17.37 25.32
CA THR A 758 23.86 -16.49 26.43
C THR A 758 25.37 -16.16 26.43
N ARG A 759 26.10 -16.59 25.40
CA ARG A 759 27.51 -16.23 25.16
C ARG A 759 27.68 -14.69 25.15
N PRO A 760 28.54 -14.10 26.01
CA PRO A 760 28.66 -12.63 26.12
C PRO A 760 29.10 -11.93 24.82
N ALA A 761 29.92 -12.59 24.00
CA ALA A 761 30.33 -12.11 22.68
C ALA A 761 29.37 -12.52 21.54
N GLY A 762 28.13 -12.88 21.88
CA GLY A 762 27.05 -13.20 20.94
C GLY A 762 27.24 -14.46 20.09
N ILE A 763 26.30 -14.66 19.15
CA ILE A 763 26.48 -15.54 17.99
C ILE A 763 27.45 -14.83 17.03
N GLY A 764 28.57 -15.45 16.69
CA GLY A 764 29.62 -14.86 15.84
C GLY A 764 29.73 -15.48 14.44
N ALA A 765 29.07 -16.62 14.22
CA ALA A 765 28.98 -17.32 12.94
C ALA A 765 27.74 -18.24 12.94
N THR A 766 27.45 -18.86 11.80
CA THR A 766 26.51 -19.99 11.74
C THR A 766 27.02 -21.08 10.79
N ALA A 767 26.41 -22.27 10.82
CA ALA A 767 26.67 -23.37 9.89
C ALA A 767 25.39 -23.85 9.19
N VAL A 768 25.52 -24.58 8.07
CA VAL A 768 24.36 -25.12 7.33
C VAL A 768 23.78 -26.33 8.06
N ALA A 769 22.49 -26.31 8.35
CA ALA A 769 21.73 -27.48 8.79
C ALA A 769 20.24 -27.33 8.41
N PRO A 770 19.70 -28.17 7.51
CA PRO A 770 18.29 -28.11 7.12
C PRO A 770 17.34 -28.27 8.32
N GLY A 771 16.25 -27.49 8.34
CA GLY A 771 15.23 -27.53 9.40
C GLY A 771 15.57 -26.76 10.68
N TYR A 772 16.65 -25.98 10.70
CA TYR A 772 17.05 -25.11 11.82
C TYR A 772 16.99 -23.63 11.47
N THR A 773 16.72 -22.80 12.47
CA THR A 773 16.68 -21.34 12.38
C THR A 773 17.60 -20.70 13.43
N CYS A 774 18.46 -19.77 13.03
CA CYS A 774 19.36 -19.03 13.93
C CYS A 774 19.09 -17.52 13.90
N LEU A 775 18.80 -16.92 15.07
CA LEU A 775 18.49 -15.50 15.25
C LEU A 775 19.37 -14.84 16.32
N ARG A 776 19.89 -13.64 16.07
CA ARG A 776 20.53 -12.75 17.04
C ARG A 776 19.48 -11.89 17.76
N TYR A 777 19.72 -11.52 19.01
CA TYR A 777 18.84 -10.70 19.84
C TYR A 777 19.52 -9.39 20.25
N GLY A 778 18.92 -8.24 19.92
CA GLY A 778 19.45 -6.91 20.27
C GLY A 778 19.10 -5.79 19.28
N LEU A 779 19.47 -4.54 19.61
CA LEU A 779 19.33 -3.40 18.68
C LEU A 779 20.55 -3.28 17.75
N PRO A 780 20.36 -2.87 16.47
CA PRO A 780 21.47 -2.69 15.53
C PRO A 780 22.51 -1.65 15.99
N ALA A 781 23.79 -1.94 15.76
CA ALA A 781 24.89 -1.01 16.05
C ALA A 781 24.94 0.23 15.13
N THR A 782 24.04 0.31 14.14
CA THR A 782 23.95 1.38 13.13
C THR A 782 23.06 2.56 13.55
N ALA A 783 22.40 2.51 14.70
CA ALA A 783 21.53 3.58 15.23
C ALA A 783 22.32 4.79 15.80
N GLY A 784 23.41 5.19 15.12
CA GLY A 784 24.41 6.15 15.58
C GLY A 784 24.67 7.30 14.60
N THR A 785 23.62 7.91 14.06
CA THR A 785 23.71 9.12 13.22
C THR A 785 23.87 10.41 14.03
N ASP A 786 23.52 10.39 15.32
CA ASP A 786 23.54 11.54 16.23
C ASP A 786 24.88 11.69 17.00
N ASP A 787 25.94 11.03 16.54
CA ASP A 787 27.21 10.90 17.26
C ASP A 787 27.88 12.26 17.56
N ALA A 788 27.66 13.26 16.70
CA ALA A 788 28.12 14.63 16.86
C ALA A 788 27.42 15.44 17.96
N ARG A 789 26.40 14.89 18.63
CA ARG A 789 25.70 15.51 19.77
C ARG A 789 26.14 14.96 21.12
N PHE A 790 27.11 14.03 21.13
CA PHE A 790 27.72 13.49 22.34
C PHE A 790 29.10 14.12 22.57
N GLU A 791 29.27 14.80 23.70
CA GLU A 791 30.52 15.47 24.09
C GLU A 791 31.16 14.76 25.28
N SER A 792 32.49 14.71 25.36
CA SER A 792 33.18 14.16 26.54
C SER A 792 32.96 15.03 27.77
N VAL A 793 32.48 14.45 28.88
CA VAL A 793 32.55 15.13 30.18
C VAL A 793 33.93 14.89 30.78
N GLY A 794 34.67 15.96 31.08
CA GLY A 794 36.08 15.86 31.50
C GLY A 794 36.96 15.43 30.32
N LYS A 795 37.60 14.27 30.43
CA LYS A 795 38.29 13.59 29.31
C LYS A 795 37.36 12.63 28.58
N GLY A 796 36.33 12.13 29.28
CA GLY A 796 35.34 11.19 28.77
C GLY A 796 35.85 9.76 28.55
N ILE A 797 37.11 9.45 28.86
CA ILE A 797 37.71 8.10 28.84
C ILE A 797 38.48 7.85 30.13
N ASP A 798 38.41 6.60 30.62
CA ASP A 798 38.83 6.18 31.97
C ASP A 798 38.17 7.03 33.08
N GLU A 799 36.95 7.49 32.82
CA GLU A 799 36.17 8.40 33.65
C GLU A 799 34.70 7.98 33.68
N ALA A 800 34.14 7.97 34.88
CA ALA A 800 32.77 7.55 35.21
C ALA A 800 31.91 8.77 35.57
N CYS A 801 30.64 8.79 35.15
CA CYS A 801 29.77 9.96 35.19
C CYS A 801 29.24 10.25 36.60
N ARG A 802 29.16 11.52 36.99
CA ARG A 802 28.70 11.93 38.33
C ARG A 802 27.76 13.13 38.29
N GLY A 803 26.95 13.27 39.34
CA GLY A 803 26.08 14.42 39.58
C GLY A 803 26.86 15.68 39.97
N ALA A 804 26.45 16.36 41.04
CA ALA A 804 26.99 17.65 41.46
C ALA A 804 28.43 17.62 42.01
N SER A 805 29.02 16.44 42.23
CA SER A 805 30.42 16.26 42.64
C SER A 805 30.94 14.87 42.25
N ALA A 806 32.25 14.64 42.29
CA ALA A 806 32.85 13.34 41.97
C ALA A 806 32.37 12.16 42.88
N LEU A 807 31.76 12.45 44.03
CA LEU A 807 31.18 11.47 44.95
C LEU A 807 29.65 11.29 44.76
N ASP A 808 29.00 12.12 43.94
CA ASP A 808 27.55 12.12 43.74
C ASP A 808 27.16 11.10 42.67
N ASN A 809 26.97 9.84 43.11
CA ASN A 809 26.65 8.69 42.26
C ASN A 809 25.34 7.99 42.69
N ALA A 810 24.24 8.74 42.75
CA ALA A 810 22.95 8.16 43.11
C ALA A 810 22.34 7.38 41.94
N ALA A 811 21.98 6.11 42.17
CA ALA A 811 21.38 5.24 41.15
C ALA A 811 20.01 5.71 40.60
N SER A 812 19.42 6.75 41.18
CA SER A 812 18.23 7.43 40.68
C SER A 812 18.51 8.43 39.54
N TYR A 813 19.77 8.64 39.17
CA TYR A 813 20.18 9.61 38.14
C TYR A 813 20.18 9.04 36.72
N TYR A 814 20.17 7.72 36.58
CA TYR A 814 20.35 7.03 35.32
C TYR A 814 19.52 5.75 35.20
N ILE A 815 19.31 5.29 33.97
CA ILE A 815 18.70 4.00 33.63
C ILE A 815 19.85 3.05 33.26
N MET A 816 19.95 1.89 33.93
CA MET A 816 21.06 0.96 33.74
C MET A 816 20.68 -0.19 32.79
N HIS A 817 21.46 -0.35 31.73
CA HIS A 817 21.37 -1.42 30.74
C HIS A 817 22.62 -2.32 30.84
N GLY A 818 22.42 -3.64 30.98
CA GLY A 818 23.50 -4.62 31.01
C GLY A 818 23.83 -5.20 29.63
N SER A 819 25.02 -5.77 29.48
CA SER A 819 25.46 -6.53 28.29
C SER A 819 25.32 -5.80 26.95
N VAL A 820 25.38 -4.47 26.95
CA VAL A 820 25.33 -3.63 25.76
C VAL A 820 26.62 -3.81 24.95
N PRO A 821 26.56 -4.24 23.67
CA PRO A 821 27.72 -4.77 22.96
C PRO A 821 28.69 -3.70 22.43
N SER A 822 28.33 -2.42 22.49
CA SER A 822 29.19 -1.32 22.02
C SER A 822 28.81 0.03 22.65
N LEU A 823 29.76 0.98 22.63
CA LEU A 823 29.50 2.37 22.98
C LEU A 823 28.38 2.98 22.13
N SER A 824 28.35 2.69 20.82
CA SER A 824 27.31 3.15 19.89
C SER A 824 25.92 2.63 20.27
N SER A 825 25.82 1.36 20.71
CA SER A 825 24.58 0.79 21.24
C SER A 825 24.16 1.48 22.55
N CYS A 826 25.10 1.93 23.39
CA CYS A 826 24.79 2.72 24.58
C CYS A 826 24.30 4.14 24.23
N LYS A 827 24.93 4.80 23.25
CA LYS A 827 24.45 6.09 22.71
C LYS A 827 23.03 5.97 22.15
N ALA A 828 22.71 4.90 21.43
CA ALA A 828 21.37 4.66 20.88
C ALA A 828 20.28 4.58 21.98
N PHE A 829 20.56 3.95 23.13
CA PHE A 829 19.62 3.96 24.26
C PHE A 829 19.38 5.37 24.83
N CYS A 830 20.37 6.26 24.78
CA CYS A 830 20.21 7.67 25.17
C CYS A 830 19.43 8.49 24.14
N VAL A 831 19.69 8.33 22.85
CA VAL A 831 18.93 9.01 21.78
C VAL A 831 17.44 8.62 21.84
N ALA A 832 17.14 7.38 22.23
CA ALA A 832 15.78 6.86 22.40
C ALA A 832 15.07 7.27 23.73
N GLU A 833 15.76 7.88 24.69
CA GLU A 833 15.19 8.32 25.97
C GLU A 833 15.01 9.86 25.97
N PRO A 834 13.77 10.39 25.89
CA PRO A 834 13.53 11.84 25.78
C PRO A 834 14.11 12.69 26.91
N ARG A 835 14.38 12.10 28.09
CA ARG A 835 14.98 12.79 29.24
C ARG A 835 16.51 12.77 29.22
N CYS A 836 17.15 12.07 28.29
CA CYS A 836 18.60 11.84 28.34
C CYS A 836 19.41 13.14 28.38
N LYS A 837 20.53 13.09 29.10
CA LYS A 837 21.54 14.14 29.28
C LYS A 837 22.97 13.62 29.05
N GLY A 838 23.14 12.32 28.80
CA GLY A 838 24.43 11.68 28.57
C GLY A 838 24.43 10.18 28.84
N ILE A 839 25.61 9.54 28.72
CA ILE A 839 25.84 8.13 29.01
C ILE A 839 27.12 7.87 29.80
N GLU A 840 27.10 6.83 30.65
CA GLU A 840 28.30 6.11 31.11
C GLU A 840 28.34 4.74 30.40
N PHE A 841 29.50 4.32 29.88
CA PHE A 841 29.66 2.99 29.26
C PHE A 841 30.96 2.31 29.71
N ALA A 842 30.87 1.06 30.17
CA ALA A 842 32.00 0.27 30.65
C ALA A 842 32.29 -0.90 29.71
N ALA A 843 33.21 -0.69 28.76
CA ALA A 843 33.46 -1.59 27.63
C ALA A 843 33.82 -3.04 28.05
N GLY A 844 34.51 -3.22 29.17
CA GLY A 844 34.87 -4.55 29.70
C GLY A 844 33.72 -5.37 30.30
N SER A 845 32.50 -4.81 30.39
CA SER A 845 31.32 -5.48 30.96
C SER A 845 30.01 -5.29 30.17
N GLY A 846 29.99 -4.38 29.20
CA GLY A 846 28.76 -3.96 28.51
C GLY A 846 27.77 -3.21 29.41
N ARG A 847 28.17 -2.77 30.61
CA ARG A 847 27.34 -1.93 31.47
C ARG A 847 27.21 -0.54 30.85
N CYS A 848 25.98 -0.08 30.69
CA CYS A 848 25.61 1.21 30.11
C CYS A 848 24.65 1.92 31.06
N GLU A 849 24.89 3.19 31.37
CA GLU A 849 23.98 4.04 32.13
C GLU A 849 23.49 5.17 31.23
N VAL A 850 22.19 5.32 31.06
CA VAL A 850 21.57 6.45 30.36
C VAL A 850 21.16 7.50 31.38
N TRP A 851 21.85 8.64 31.41
CA TRP A 851 21.69 9.67 32.44
C TRP A 851 20.47 10.56 32.16
N VAL A 852 19.52 10.63 33.10
CA VAL A 852 18.21 11.30 32.94
C VAL A 852 17.90 12.35 34.03
N ARG A 853 18.80 12.55 34.99
CA ARG A 853 18.73 13.60 36.02
C ARG A 853 18.55 14.99 35.41
N GLN A 854 17.63 15.82 35.93
CA GLN A 854 17.36 17.17 35.37
C GLN A 854 18.61 18.05 35.21
N GLY A 855 19.49 18.09 36.23
CA GLY A 855 20.75 18.84 36.17
C GLY A 855 21.86 18.16 35.36
N GLY A 856 21.58 17.05 34.67
CA GLY A 856 22.55 16.29 33.89
C GLY A 856 23.69 15.67 34.70
N ILE A 857 24.74 15.31 33.96
CA ILE A 857 26.08 14.98 34.47
C ILE A 857 26.77 16.33 34.74
N GLN A 858 27.37 16.51 35.93
CA GLN A 858 28.04 17.77 36.30
C GLN A 858 29.45 17.57 36.85
N ALA A 859 29.88 16.32 37.01
CA ALA A 859 31.21 15.93 37.42
C ALA A 859 31.57 14.55 36.83
N VAL A 860 32.84 14.16 36.99
CA VAL A 860 33.34 12.81 36.69
C VAL A 860 34.22 12.31 37.83
N ALA A 861 34.40 10.99 37.90
CA ALA A 861 35.37 10.33 38.77
C ALA A 861 36.28 9.41 37.93
N PRO A 862 37.61 9.42 38.11
CA PRO A 862 38.51 8.51 37.40
C PRO A 862 38.18 7.05 37.69
N LEU A 863 37.94 6.25 36.65
CA LEU A 863 37.64 4.83 36.71
C LEU A 863 38.03 4.14 35.38
N PRO A 864 39.14 3.39 35.33
CA PRO A 864 39.63 2.79 34.08
C PRO A 864 38.63 1.84 33.39
N GLY A 865 38.54 1.93 32.06
CA GLY A 865 37.63 1.15 31.23
C GLY A 865 36.21 1.70 31.10
N TYR A 866 35.95 2.91 31.63
CA TYR A 866 34.67 3.62 31.54
C TYR A 866 34.76 4.83 30.60
N THR A 867 33.65 5.16 29.96
CA THR A 867 33.49 6.29 29.05
C THR A 867 32.29 7.13 29.49
N CYS A 868 32.47 8.45 29.66
CA CYS A 868 31.43 9.36 30.13
C CYS A 868 31.19 10.51 29.14
N LEU A 869 29.98 10.59 28.58
CA LEU A 869 29.60 11.57 27.56
C LEU A 869 28.32 12.33 27.97
N SER A 870 28.25 13.64 27.77
CA SER A 870 27.01 14.42 27.82
C SER A 870 26.29 14.38 26.46
N TYR A 871 24.99 14.69 26.44
CA TYR A 871 24.15 14.71 25.23
C TYR A 871 23.40 16.03 25.08
N ALA A 872 23.60 16.71 23.96
CA ALA A 872 23.02 18.03 23.69
C ALA A 872 21.58 17.92 23.14
N ALA A 873 20.61 18.44 23.90
CA ALA A 873 19.21 18.56 23.47
C ALA A 873 18.97 19.87 22.69
N THR A 874 18.17 19.80 21.64
CA THR A 874 17.93 20.91 20.69
C THR A 874 17.12 22.06 21.30
N PRO A 875 17.45 23.34 21.04
CA PRO A 875 16.62 24.48 21.42
C PRO A 875 15.26 24.51 20.68
N SER A 876 14.24 25.07 21.31
CA SER A 876 12.90 25.27 20.73
C SER A 876 12.88 26.36 19.66
N LYS A 877 12.31 26.06 18.47
CA LYS A 877 12.11 27.05 17.40
C LYS A 877 11.06 28.10 17.79
N GLN A 878 11.26 29.36 17.38
CA GLN A 878 10.34 30.49 17.67
C GLN A 878 9.24 30.70 16.61
N CYS A 879 9.33 29.98 15.49
CA CYS A 879 8.32 29.86 14.45
C CYS A 879 8.32 28.39 13.96
N ALA A 880 7.25 27.99 13.28
CA ALA A 880 7.29 26.83 12.41
C ALA A 880 8.29 27.06 11.27
N ASP A 881 8.87 25.97 10.76
CA ASP A 881 9.75 25.98 9.60
C ASP A 881 9.04 26.55 8.37
N PHE A 882 9.79 27.19 7.47
CA PHE A 882 9.22 27.86 6.29
C PHE A 882 8.47 26.92 5.34
N ASP A 883 8.75 25.61 5.38
CA ASP A 883 7.98 24.59 4.64
C ASP A 883 6.52 24.46 5.12
N ALA A 884 6.19 25.00 6.29
CA ALA A 884 4.84 25.10 6.85
C ALA A 884 4.22 26.51 6.72
N TRP A 885 4.94 27.47 6.13
CA TRP A 885 4.42 28.80 5.84
C TRP A 885 3.68 28.76 4.49
N PRO A 886 2.40 29.18 4.41
CA PRO A 886 1.67 29.21 3.15
C PRO A 886 2.24 30.30 2.23
N ASN A 887 2.04 30.19 0.92
CA ASN A 887 2.19 31.32 -0.01
C ASN A 887 3.53 32.10 0.03
N VAL A 888 4.64 31.46 0.45
CA VAL A 888 5.99 32.04 0.40
C VAL A 888 6.41 32.25 -1.07
N ASP A 889 6.80 33.47 -1.44
CA ASP A 889 7.19 33.82 -2.81
C ASP A 889 8.69 33.55 -3.04
N SER A 890 9.04 32.27 -2.99
CA SER A 890 10.39 31.70 -3.18
C SER A 890 11.50 32.10 -2.21
N VAL A 891 11.45 33.27 -1.55
CA VAL A 891 12.51 33.80 -0.69
C VAL A 891 12.20 33.63 0.80
N THR A 892 13.05 32.91 1.50
CA THR A 892 13.05 32.80 2.97
C THR A 892 14.22 33.57 3.58
N CYS A 893 14.01 34.15 4.75
CA CYS A 893 14.96 35.03 5.43
C CYS A 893 15.29 34.51 6.84
N SER A 894 16.37 35.01 7.44
CA SER A 894 16.68 34.70 8.84
C SER A 894 15.66 35.33 9.81
N ASN A 895 15.61 34.77 11.02
CA ASN A 895 14.79 35.26 12.14
C ASN A 895 13.26 35.25 11.87
N CYS A 896 12.74 34.13 11.36
CA CYS A 896 11.30 33.92 11.17
C CYS A 896 10.65 35.00 10.30
N ARG A 897 11.26 35.26 9.13
CA ARG A 897 10.77 36.16 8.09
C ARG A 897 10.83 35.47 6.73
N ALA A 898 9.84 35.70 5.89
CA ALA A 898 9.84 35.29 4.49
C ALA A 898 9.28 36.40 3.60
N LEU A 899 9.56 36.31 2.31
CA LEU A 899 8.83 37.03 1.27
C LEU A 899 7.58 36.22 0.91
N VAL A 900 6.40 36.83 0.92
CA VAL A 900 5.13 36.08 0.86
C VAL A 900 4.10 36.81 0.01
N LEU A 901 3.36 36.06 -0.80
CA LEU A 901 2.23 36.54 -1.58
C LEU A 901 1.09 36.97 -0.65
N THR A 902 1.05 38.25 -0.26
CA THR A 902 0.00 38.79 0.62
C THR A 902 -1.32 39.09 -0.10
N ALA A 903 -1.40 38.93 -1.42
CA ALA A 903 -2.62 39.20 -2.20
C ALA A 903 -3.87 38.40 -1.74
N PRO A 904 -3.79 37.10 -1.38
CA PRO A 904 -4.92 36.36 -0.78
C PRO A 904 -5.32 36.85 0.63
N TYR A 905 -4.47 37.67 1.26
CA TYR A 905 -4.55 38.11 2.66
C TYR A 905 -4.81 39.62 2.79
N GLU A 906 -5.41 40.23 1.76
CA GLU A 906 -5.71 41.68 1.67
C GLU A 906 -4.47 42.60 1.63
N GLY A 907 -3.30 42.06 1.29
CA GLY A 907 -2.04 42.81 1.30
C GLY A 907 -1.49 43.06 2.71
N ARG A 908 -1.76 42.16 3.68
CA ARG A 908 -1.44 42.34 5.10
C ARG A 908 -0.71 41.13 5.70
N CYS A 909 0.31 41.40 6.52
CA CYS A 909 1.07 40.35 7.19
C CYS A 909 0.38 39.74 8.43
N ASP A 910 -0.53 40.45 9.11
CA ASP A 910 -1.28 39.86 10.23
C ASP A 910 -2.29 38.81 9.77
N ASN A 911 -3.11 39.12 8.77
CA ASN A 911 -3.96 38.15 8.07
C ASN A 911 -3.16 36.93 7.58
N TYR A 912 -1.97 37.18 7.02
CA TYR A 912 -1.04 36.14 6.56
C TYR A 912 -0.55 35.24 7.71
N CYS A 913 0.10 35.79 8.74
CA CYS A 913 0.66 35.00 9.84
C CYS A 913 -0.45 34.21 10.58
N ASN A 914 -1.60 34.85 10.81
CA ASN A 914 -2.75 34.22 11.48
C ASN A 914 -3.25 32.97 10.73
N SER A 915 -3.11 32.93 9.39
CA SER A 915 -3.62 31.83 8.57
C SER A 915 -2.95 30.47 8.82
N PHE A 916 -1.74 30.47 9.38
CA PHE A 916 -1.03 29.27 9.84
C PHE A 916 -0.72 29.32 11.36
N GLY A 917 -1.58 30.01 12.12
CA GLY A 917 -1.54 30.02 13.58
C GLY A 917 -0.37 30.80 14.20
N HIS A 918 0.22 31.74 13.48
CA HIS A 918 1.34 32.58 13.94
C HIS A 918 0.91 34.04 14.13
N VAL A 919 1.65 34.79 14.95
CA VAL A 919 1.45 36.22 15.19
C VAL A 919 2.45 37.02 14.34
N CYS A 920 1.97 38.05 13.64
CA CYS A 920 2.85 38.98 12.93
C CYS A 920 3.61 39.88 13.92
N THR A 921 4.92 39.98 13.73
CA THR A 921 5.83 40.78 14.57
C THR A 921 6.49 41.93 13.80
N ALA A 922 6.58 41.83 12.47
CA ALA A 922 6.96 42.94 11.58
C ALA A 922 6.47 42.69 10.15
N ALA A 923 6.18 43.77 9.43
CA ALA A 923 5.81 43.80 8.01
C ALA A 923 6.66 44.82 7.25
N ALA A 924 6.96 44.54 5.99
CA ALA A 924 7.72 45.45 5.12
C ALA A 924 7.46 45.18 3.63
N GLU A 925 7.65 46.22 2.83
CA GLU A 925 7.92 46.12 1.40
C GLU A 925 9.38 45.66 1.18
N GLU A 926 9.56 44.76 0.23
CA GLU A 926 10.85 44.16 -0.17
C GLU A 926 11.69 45.08 -1.10
N GLN A 927 12.96 44.78 -1.38
CA GLN A 927 13.73 45.45 -2.45
C GLN A 927 14.49 44.49 -3.38
N ASP A 928 14.01 44.33 -4.60
CA ASP A 928 14.58 43.54 -5.72
C ASP A 928 14.54 42.02 -5.47
N GLU A 929 13.34 41.48 -5.21
CA GLU A 929 13.04 40.06 -4.92
C GLU A 929 13.94 39.46 -3.81
N ASN A 930 14.14 40.18 -2.69
CA ASN A 930 14.98 39.68 -1.58
C ASN A 930 14.67 40.28 -0.19
N CYS A 931 15.32 39.72 0.84
CA CYS A 931 15.15 40.03 2.27
C CYS A 931 15.47 41.47 2.73
N LYS A 932 15.77 42.42 1.83
CA LYS A 932 15.99 43.83 2.16
C LYS A 932 14.66 44.56 2.29
N VAL A 933 14.58 45.48 3.24
CA VAL A 933 13.41 46.34 3.44
C VAL A 933 13.55 47.62 2.63
N LYS A 934 12.62 47.86 1.70
CA LYS A 934 12.45 49.12 0.94
C LYS A 934 11.74 50.16 1.78
N TYR A 935 10.69 49.76 2.49
CA TYR A 935 10.13 50.48 3.64
C TYR A 935 9.35 49.52 4.56
N SER A 936 9.27 49.84 5.85
CA SER A 936 8.48 49.06 6.83
C SER A 936 7.02 49.53 6.86
N ALA A 937 6.10 48.60 7.12
CA ALA A 937 4.68 48.87 7.33
C ALA A 937 4.22 48.27 8.67
N GLN A 938 3.02 48.62 9.15
CA GLN A 938 2.43 47.92 10.29
C GLN A 938 1.87 46.55 9.87
N CYS A 939 1.84 45.57 10.79
CA CYS A 939 1.37 44.21 10.47
C CYS A 939 -0.05 44.16 9.85
N GLY A 940 -0.95 45.06 10.26
CA GLY A 940 -2.31 45.20 9.72
C GLY A 940 -2.48 46.29 8.65
N GLU A 941 -1.39 46.84 8.14
CA GLU A 941 -1.41 47.84 7.06
C GLU A 941 -1.40 47.13 5.70
N SER A 942 -2.31 47.55 4.81
CA SER A 942 -2.49 46.96 3.49
C SER A 942 -1.59 47.65 2.47
N ILE A 943 -0.49 47.01 2.08
CA ILE A 943 0.34 47.51 0.96
C ILE A 943 -0.37 47.20 -0.36
N ARG A 944 -0.33 48.16 -1.29
CA ARG A 944 -1.04 48.09 -2.57
C ARG A 944 -0.10 48.36 -3.73
N ASN A 945 -0.31 47.62 -4.82
CA ASN A 945 0.55 47.59 -6.02
C ASN A 945 1.92 46.92 -5.80
N THR A 946 2.00 45.98 -4.86
CA THR A 946 3.03 44.93 -4.80
C THR A 946 2.37 43.56 -5.04
N SER A 947 3.15 42.56 -5.46
CA SER A 947 2.78 41.14 -5.52
C SER A 947 2.76 40.51 -4.12
N ASP A 948 3.69 40.95 -3.29
CA ASP A 948 4.28 40.21 -2.18
C ASP A 948 4.85 41.17 -1.12
N MET A 949 5.13 40.66 0.09
CA MET A 949 5.65 41.44 1.21
C MET A 949 6.60 40.61 2.09
N LEU A 950 7.52 41.28 2.79
CA LEU A 950 8.35 40.68 3.83
C LEU A 950 7.58 40.60 5.16
N CYS A 951 6.98 39.44 5.42
CA CYS A 951 6.25 39.17 6.66
C CYS A 951 7.13 38.43 7.68
N THR A 952 7.08 38.85 8.94
CA THR A 952 7.81 38.24 10.06
C THR A 952 6.79 37.64 11.05
N CYS A 953 6.75 36.32 11.17
CA CYS A 953 5.70 35.57 11.89
C CYS A 953 6.32 34.68 12.97
N GLN A 954 5.79 34.71 14.19
CA GLN A 954 6.26 33.89 15.32
C GLN A 954 5.12 33.06 15.92
N LEU A 955 5.46 31.97 16.61
CA LEU A 955 4.46 31.20 17.36
C LEU A 955 3.82 32.09 18.46
N PRO A 956 2.53 31.90 18.79
CA PRO A 956 1.92 32.56 19.93
C PRO A 956 2.67 32.21 21.23
N GLY A 957 3.10 33.23 21.97
CA GLY A 957 3.85 33.11 23.23
C GLY A 957 2.98 33.07 24.48
#